data_AF-A0A2V9FIG1-F1
#
_entry.id   AF-A0A2V9FIG1-F1
#
_cell.length_a   1.000
_cell.length_b   1.000
_cell.length_c   1.000
_cell.angle_alpha   90.00
_cell.angle_beta   90.00
_cell.angle_gamma   90.00
#
_symmetry.space_group_name_H-M   'P 1'
#
loop_
_entity.id
_entity.type
_entity.pdbx_description
1 polymer ?
#
loop_
_entity_poly.entity_id
_entity_poly.type
_entity_poly.pdbx_seq_one_letter_code
_entity_poly.pdbx_strand_id
1 'polypeptide(L)'
;ALDPAGTDPSVAGADGLNTLGFHGTAATPLSTNFYTLRFDHQMSQKWRFNGSYTYYQTAQISGGQGAQYDIRGGTTKAVSTSPTDRDAIIAGLTGQITPHLYNSFHFGWVRARQSFNRLAPSAAAALENIVGTGSSAGQIALAPGQAQTNLVDAPIEVDTQRARFQNSTGRNIQYVDDVSWIKSKHTLQFGANFRHIPTIHIRNDKVVGSLASLEALSDADVSTFLSAIPTSERPPTCSATLTTLCLQSGDAQRWDRLYASTLGLVDNIGILTTRDGSLNPLPFGTPLANDTTLNAVEFYGQDVLRITPNLTLTYGLSYGWQTAPKEKLNRQTLVVDTTNNQSLTGPEYIAAKEAAALQGKTYNPTLGFEPVKSAGRNVFNIDWGDVAPRASLAWTPSFDSGFLHRMTGNRKTVIRGGFGIVYDRINTVQSVIILMLGVGFAQTISVGAPLCNASGTPGSGCNAAAGTGSPGVASFRVGVDGNLPVPTVPAVSIPVVPSTPFGELFSFQDDPNTKIGRSRAGDLTIQREIPGNMIVEIGWTGRWSDRLPQGVNFNSAPYFFVDTASKQTFAQAYDAVAAALAAGQTPAAQPFFENQLAGLIGSACAGSSTATTATQFLANAAASNFRGGLVSSLFSVMDGRRTCLGLTTFQNRQTLVVDTTNNQSLTGPEYIAAKEAAALQGKTYNPTLGFEPVKSAGRNVFNIDWGDVAPRASLAWSVRPYAYLQFLLCVRSAAGQGTPIRRGFLDQPSAWRMVYVGDLLGV
;
A
#
# COMPACT_ATOMS: atom_id res chain seq x y z
N ALA A 1 -28.75 20.96 -16.33
CA ALA A 1 -27.53 20.97 -15.50
C ALA A 1 -26.90 19.59 -15.59
N LEU A 2 -25.57 19.51 -15.64
CA LEU A 2 -24.85 18.23 -15.61
C LEU A 2 -24.99 17.60 -14.23
N ASP A 3 -24.80 18.39 -13.17
CA ASP A 3 -25.12 17.98 -11.81
C ASP A 3 -26.64 17.93 -11.57
N PRO A 4 -27.14 16.86 -10.94
CA PRO A 4 -28.53 16.82 -10.50
C PRO A 4 -28.76 17.77 -9.32
N ALA A 5 -30.01 18.13 -9.09
CA ALA A 5 -30.38 18.76 -7.82
C ALA A 5 -30.05 17.79 -6.67
N GLY A 6 -29.35 18.29 -5.64
CA GLY A 6 -29.07 17.48 -4.46
C GLY A 6 -30.36 17.04 -3.76
N THR A 7 -30.30 15.87 -3.13
CA THR A 7 -31.46 15.21 -2.50
C THR A 7 -31.22 14.83 -1.05
N ASP A 8 -29.99 14.98 -0.53
CA ASP A 8 -29.62 14.52 0.80
C ASP A 8 -28.72 15.53 1.55
N PRO A 9 -29.25 16.26 2.55
CA PRO A 9 -28.46 17.16 3.39
C PRO A 9 -27.65 16.45 4.48
N SER A 10 -27.83 15.14 4.66
CA SER A 10 -27.14 14.37 5.71
C SER A 10 -25.76 13.86 5.29
N VAL A 11 -25.38 14.01 4.02
CA VAL A 11 -24.06 13.63 3.52
C VAL A 11 -22.97 14.41 4.26
N ALA A 12 -22.00 13.69 4.82
CA ALA A 12 -20.89 14.30 5.55
C ALA A 12 -20.17 15.34 4.68
N GLY A 13 -20.02 16.55 5.20
CA GLY A 13 -19.43 17.66 4.46
C GLY A 13 -20.46 18.51 3.70
N ALA A 14 -21.70 18.07 3.48
CA ALA A 14 -22.76 18.96 3.00
C ALA A 14 -23.20 19.93 4.12
N ASP A 15 -23.41 21.20 3.78
CA ASP A 15 -23.90 22.22 4.70
C ASP A 15 -25.41 22.49 4.53
N GLY A 16 -26.05 21.86 3.53
CA GLY A 16 -27.46 22.03 3.22
C GLY A 16 -27.82 23.41 2.64
N LEU A 17 -26.82 24.27 2.43
CA LEU A 17 -26.98 25.65 1.97
C LEU A 17 -26.22 25.89 0.67
N ASN A 18 -24.89 25.72 0.69
CA ASN A 18 -24.02 25.91 -0.47
C ASN A 18 -23.73 24.58 -1.18
N THR A 19 -23.84 23.47 -0.46
CA THR A 19 -23.57 22.12 -0.95
C THR A 19 -24.64 21.16 -0.42
N LEU A 20 -25.06 20.24 -1.26
CA LEU A 20 -26.05 19.23 -0.93
C LEU A 20 -25.60 17.88 -1.50
N GLY A 21 -25.79 16.81 -0.75
CA GLY A 21 -25.51 15.47 -1.22
C GLY A 21 -26.52 15.00 -2.25
N PHE A 22 -26.14 13.98 -3.02
CA PHE A 22 -27.03 13.28 -3.95
C PHE A 22 -27.17 11.83 -3.53
N HIS A 23 -28.41 11.38 -3.36
CA HIS A 23 -28.74 9.98 -3.06
C HIS A 23 -29.58 9.39 -4.20
N GLY A 24 -29.17 8.23 -4.69
CA GLY A 24 -29.85 7.48 -5.74
C GLY A 24 -29.46 6.01 -5.74
N THR A 25 -30.17 5.20 -6.53
CA THR A 25 -29.98 3.74 -6.58
C THR A 25 -29.51 3.31 -7.96
N ALA A 26 -28.45 2.50 -8.03
CA ALA A 26 -27.95 1.90 -9.26
C ALA A 26 -28.04 0.38 -9.20
N ALA A 27 -28.41 -0.24 -10.32
CA ALA A 27 -28.43 -1.70 -10.45
C ALA A 27 -27.01 -2.25 -10.67
N THR A 28 -26.63 -3.26 -9.89
CA THR A 28 -25.31 -3.91 -9.93
C THR A 28 -25.44 -5.42 -10.13
N PRO A 29 -26.01 -5.88 -11.28
CA PRO A 29 -26.23 -7.29 -11.53
C PRO A 29 -24.91 -8.08 -11.51
N LEU A 30 -25.03 -9.32 -11.02
CA LEU A 30 -23.97 -10.31 -10.93
C LEU A 30 -24.46 -11.62 -11.55
N SER A 31 -23.69 -12.18 -12.48
CA SER A 31 -23.95 -13.51 -13.04
C SER A 31 -22.68 -14.34 -13.02
N THR A 32 -22.80 -15.62 -12.65
CA THR A 32 -21.69 -16.56 -12.62
C THR A 32 -21.99 -17.80 -13.45
N ASN A 33 -21.01 -18.24 -14.22
CA ASN A 33 -21.04 -19.47 -15.01
C ASN A 33 -19.93 -20.39 -14.51
N PHE A 34 -20.24 -21.66 -14.28
CA PHE A 34 -19.27 -22.66 -13.84
C PHE A 34 -19.48 -23.96 -14.61
N TYR A 35 -18.41 -24.45 -15.23
CA TYR A 35 -18.38 -25.72 -15.95
C TYR A 35 -17.20 -26.55 -15.47
N THR A 36 -17.41 -27.83 -15.24
CA THR A 36 -16.34 -28.77 -14.93
C THR A 36 -16.53 -30.07 -15.71
N LEU A 37 -15.44 -30.54 -16.30
CA LEU A 37 -15.35 -31.81 -16.99
C LEU A 37 -14.28 -32.62 -16.27
N ARG A 38 -14.59 -33.87 -15.94
CA ARG A 38 -13.67 -34.77 -15.23
C ARG A 38 -13.61 -36.12 -15.94
N PHE A 39 -12.40 -36.64 -16.07
CA PHE A 39 -12.10 -37.94 -16.62
C PHE A 39 -11.19 -38.69 -15.65
N ASP A 40 -11.66 -39.83 -15.16
CA ASP A 40 -10.85 -40.74 -14.34
C ASP A 40 -10.72 -42.07 -15.09
N HIS A 41 -9.50 -42.60 -15.18
CA HIS A 41 -9.25 -43.88 -15.82
C HIS A 41 -8.28 -44.72 -15.00
N GLN A 42 -8.72 -45.93 -14.65
CA GLN A 42 -7.87 -46.92 -14.03
C GLN A 42 -7.16 -47.72 -15.12
N MET A 43 -5.93 -47.32 -15.46
CA MET A 43 -5.13 -47.95 -16.52
C MET A 43 -4.72 -49.38 -16.16
N SER A 44 -4.52 -49.65 -14.87
CA SER A 44 -4.27 -50.99 -14.33
C SER A 44 -4.59 -51.03 -12.83
N GLN A 45 -4.37 -52.17 -12.17
CA GLN A 45 -4.43 -52.25 -10.71
C GLN A 45 -3.40 -51.35 -10.01
N LYS A 46 -2.32 -50.95 -10.70
CA LYS A 46 -1.21 -50.17 -10.14
C LYS A 46 -1.19 -48.71 -10.57
N TRP A 47 -1.96 -48.31 -11.59
CA TRP A 47 -1.88 -46.98 -12.19
C TRP A 47 -3.26 -46.39 -12.42
N ARG A 48 -3.43 -45.15 -11.98
CA ARG A 48 -4.64 -44.34 -12.17
C ARG A 48 -4.27 -43.01 -12.81
N PHE A 49 -5.01 -42.66 -13.86
CA PHE A 49 -5.01 -41.33 -14.44
C PHE A 49 -6.26 -40.57 -13.99
N ASN A 50 -6.10 -39.28 -13.74
CA ASN A 50 -7.21 -38.35 -13.61
C ASN A 50 -6.92 -37.08 -14.41
N GLY A 51 -7.94 -36.51 -15.02
CA GLY A 51 -7.86 -35.25 -15.74
C GLY A 51 -9.12 -34.44 -15.49
N SER A 52 -8.99 -33.12 -15.42
CA SER A 52 -10.13 -32.22 -15.36
C SER A 52 -9.88 -30.92 -16.13
N TYR A 53 -10.98 -30.38 -16.67
CA TYR A 53 -11.05 -29.01 -17.15
C TYR A 53 -12.11 -28.28 -16.35
N THR A 54 -11.78 -27.11 -15.82
CA THR A 54 -12.73 -26.25 -15.10
C THR A 54 -12.70 -24.87 -15.73
N TYR A 55 -13.88 -24.30 -15.98
CA TYR A 55 -14.08 -22.92 -16.39
C TYR A 55 -15.02 -22.23 -15.41
N TYR A 56 -14.66 -21.03 -15.00
CA TYR A 56 -15.45 -20.15 -14.16
C TYR A 56 -15.45 -18.76 -14.76
N GLN A 57 -16.61 -18.13 -14.85
CA GLN A 57 -16.75 -16.76 -15.30
C GLN A 57 -17.71 -16.02 -14.38
N THR A 58 -17.35 -14.79 -14.06
CA THR A 58 -18.21 -13.83 -13.36
C THR A 58 -18.31 -12.59 -14.22
N ALA A 59 -19.52 -12.23 -14.62
CA ALA A 59 -19.83 -10.90 -15.13
C ALA A 59 -20.48 -10.10 -14.00
N GLN A 60 -19.89 -8.94 -13.70
CA GLN A 60 -20.30 -8.10 -12.58
C GLN A 60 -20.26 -6.63 -12.99
N ILE A 61 -21.37 -5.93 -12.83
CA ILE A 61 -21.37 -4.46 -12.76
C ILE A 61 -20.92 -4.07 -11.34
N SER A 62 -19.88 -3.25 -11.24
CA SER A 62 -19.29 -2.91 -9.95
C SER A 62 -20.25 -2.08 -9.11
N GLY A 63 -20.23 -2.26 -7.79
CA GLY A 63 -20.98 -1.47 -6.82
C GLY A 63 -20.13 -1.10 -5.61
N GLY A 64 -20.67 -0.27 -4.72
CA GLY A 64 -19.97 0.23 -3.54
C GLY A 64 -19.00 1.38 -3.83
N GLN A 65 -18.08 1.63 -2.89
CA GLN A 65 -17.24 2.84 -2.87
C GLN A 65 -16.13 2.88 -3.95
N GLY A 66 -15.78 1.75 -4.56
CA GLY A 66 -14.78 1.65 -5.65
C GLY A 66 -15.39 1.51 -7.04
N ALA A 67 -16.70 1.68 -7.16
CA ALA A 67 -17.39 1.75 -8.44
C ALA A 67 -17.44 3.20 -8.96
N GLN A 68 -17.83 3.34 -10.22
CA GLN A 68 -17.98 4.62 -10.90
C GLN A 68 -19.44 4.70 -11.31
N TYR A 69 -20.05 5.85 -11.06
CA TYR A 69 -21.44 6.15 -11.32
C TYR A 69 -21.55 7.36 -12.26
N ASP A 70 -22.58 7.35 -13.08
CA ASP A 70 -23.04 8.50 -13.83
C ASP A 70 -24.33 8.98 -13.18
N ILE A 71 -24.32 10.21 -12.63
CA ILE A 71 -25.47 10.80 -11.94
C ILE A 71 -26.13 11.91 -12.78
N ARG A 72 -25.68 12.13 -14.01
CA ARG A 72 -26.19 13.20 -14.86
C ARG A 72 -27.68 13.01 -15.13
N GLY A 73 -28.41 14.12 -15.11
CA GLY A 73 -29.87 14.09 -15.29
C GLY A 73 -30.65 13.44 -14.13
N GLY A 74 -30.01 13.18 -12.98
CA GLY A 74 -30.68 12.72 -11.75
C GLY A 74 -30.96 11.23 -11.69
N THR A 75 -30.49 10.44 -12.66
CA THR A 75 -30.61 8.97 -12.63
C THR A 75 -29.25 8.35 -12.41
N THR A 76 -29.04 7.71 -11.26
CA THR A 76 -27.78 7.01 -10.96
C THR A 76 -27.62 5.76 -11.81
N LYS A 77 -26.50 5.66 -12.53
CA LYS A 77 -26.13 4.47 -13.31
C LYS A 77 -24.72 4.04 -12.97
N ALA A 78 -24.52 2.79 -12.58
CA ALA A 78 -23.17 2.23 -12.48
C ALA A 78 -22.58 2.07 -13.89
N VAL A 79 -21.40 2.64 -14.12
CA VAL A 79 -20.71 2.62 -15.42
C VAL A 79 -19.45 1.75 -15.42
N SER A 80 -19.14 1.12 -14.30
CA SER A 80 -17.98 0.24 -14.15
C SER A 80 -18.34 -1.24 -14.07
N THR A 81 -17.42 -2.09 -14.54
CA THR A 81 -17.54 -3.56 -14.44
C THR A 81 -16.27 -4.18 -13.88
N SER A 82 -16.41 -5.33 -13.24
CA SER A 82 -15.28 -6.09 -12.67
C SER A 82 -15.33 -7.57 -13.05
N PRO A 83 -15.29 -7.93 -14.35
CA PRO A 83 -15.38 -9.34 -14.74
C PRO A 83 -14.15 -10.14 -14.27
N THR A 84 -14.40 -11.40 -13.91
CA THR A 84 -13.34 -12.37 -13.62
C THR A 84 -13.59 -13.67 -14.36
N ASP A 85 -12.57 -14.16 -15.06
CA ASP A 85 -12.61 -15.48 -15.68
C ASP A 85 -11.46 -16.33 -15.15
N ARG A 86 -11.71 -17.61 -14.94
CA ARG A 86 -10.70 -18.58 -14.56
C ARG A 86 -10.89 -19.86 -15.36
N ASP A 87 -9.79 -20.42 -15.81
CA ASP A 87 -9.82 -21.73 -16.45
C ASP A 87 -8.60 -22.54 -16.05
N ALA A 88 -8.83 -23.84 -15.84
CA ALA A 88 -7.81 -24.75 -15.34
C ALA A 88 -7.89 -26.09 -16.07
N ILE A 89 -6.73 -26.57 -16.51
CA ILE A 89 -6.52 -27.96 -16.93
C ILE A 89 -5.64 -28.59 -15.86
N ILE A 90 -6.13 -29.67 -15.24
CA ILE A 90 -5.39 -30.42 -14.23
C ILE A 90 -5.32 -31.87 -14.69
N ALA A 91 -4.13 -32.46 -14.64
CA ALA A 91 -3.93 -33.88 -14.91
C ALA A 91 -3.07 -34.49 -13.82
N GLY A 92 -3.36 -35.74 -13.46
CA GLY A 92 -2.67 -36.49 -12.42
C GLY A 92 -2.44 -37.93 -12.86
N LEU A 93 -1.24 -38.42 -12.58
CA LEU A 93 -0.84 -39.81 -12.78
C LEU A 93 -0.30 -40.34 -11.46
N THR A 94 -1.02 -41.25 -10.83
CA THR A 94 -0.60 -41.88 -9.57
C THR A 94 -0.41 -43.37 -9.79
N GLY A 95 0.69 -43.91 -9.31
CA GLY A 95 0.91 -45.33 -9.39
C GLY A 95 1.90 -45.93 -8.42
N GLN A 96 1.86 -47.26 -8.39
CA GLN A 96 2.70 -48.12 -7.57
C GLN A 96 3.78 -48.77 -8.45
N ILE A 97 5.02 -48.31 -8.30
CA ILE A 97 6.19 -48.82 -9.05
C ILE A 97 6.61 -50.19 -8.48
N THR A 98 6.69 -50.30 -7.15
CA THR A 98 6.94 -51.55 -6.42
C THR A 98 5.96 -51.65 -5.23
N PRO A 99 5.84 -52.78 -4.50
CA PRO A 99 5.06 -52.87 -3.25
C PRO A 99 5.36 -51.79 -2.20
N HIS A 100 6.50 -51.12 -2.33
CA HIS A 100 7.01 -50.17 -1.37
C HIS A 100 7.32 -48.78 -1.96
N LEU A 101 7.19 -48.60 -3.29
CA LEU A 101 7.52 -47.36 -3.99
C LEU A 101 6.32 -46.87 -4.77
N TYR A 102 5.85 -45.67 -4.43
CA TYR A 102 4.69 -45.00 -4.99
C TYR A 102 5.11 -43.67 -5.59
N ASN A 103 4.52 -43.29 -6.72
CA ASN A 103 4.74 -42.01 -7.37
C ASN A 103 3.41 -41.35 -7.68
N SER A 104 3.38 -40.02 -7.58
CA SER A 104 2.28 -39.20 -8.02
C SER A 104 2.81 -37.99 -8.76
N PHE A 105 2.52 -37.94 -10.06
CA PHE A 105 2.79 -36.80 -10.91
C PHE A 105 1.51 -35.98 -11.10
N HIS A 106 1.64 -34.65 -11.09
CA HIS A 106 0.56 -33.72 -11.37
C HIS A 106 1.03 -32.62 -12.34
N PHE A 107 0.18 -32.33 -13.32
CA PHE A 107 0.29 -31.16 -14.19
C PHE A 107 -0.88 -30.22 -13.92
N GLY A 108 -0.60 -28.92 -13.89
CA GLY A 108 -1.60 -27.88 -13.79
C GLY A 108 -1.32 -26.75 -14.76
N TRP A 109 -2.28 -26.41 -15.60
CA TRP A 109 -2.33 -25.13 -16.30
C TRP A 109 -3.50 -24.35 -15.73
N VAL A 110 -3.22 -23.29 -14.99
CA VAL A 110 -4.25 -22.43 -14.39
C VAL A 110 -4.10 -21.04 -14.96
N ARG A 111 -5.17 -20.50 -15.56
CA ARG A 111 -5.24 -19.14 -16.07
C ARG A 111 -6.31 -18.37 -15.32
N ALA A 112 -5.94 -17.20 -14.81
CA ALA A 112 -6.84 -16.28 -14.14
C ALA A 112 -6.80 -14.93 -14.86
N ARG A 113 -7.98 -14.40 -15.18
CA ARG A 113 -8.19 -13.07 -15.78
C ARG A 113 -9.07 -12.26 -14.85
N GLN A 114 -8.65 -11.05 -14.56
CA GLN A 114 -9.42 -10.10 -13.77
C GLN A 114 -9.27 -8.73 -14.41
N SER A 115 -10.40 -8.07 -14.64
CA SER A 115 -10.39 -6.71 -15.15
C SER A 115 -11.27 -5.83 -14.28
N PHE A 116 -10.81 -4.60 -14.06
CA PHE A 116 -11.56 -3.48 -13.54
C PHE A 116 -11.75 -2.52 -14.70
N ASN A 117 -12.90 -2.62 -15.37
CA ASN A 117 -13.24 -1.72 -16.46
C ASN A 117 -13.92 -0.49 -15.89
N ARG A 118 -13.43 0.68 -16.28
CA ARG A 118 -13.95 2.00 -15.90
C ARG A 118 -14.11 2.85 -17.15
N LEU A 119 -15.01 3.81 -17.10
CA LEU A 119 -15.09 4.86 -18.10
C LEU A 119 -13.88 5.78 -17.89
N ALA A 120 -13.02 5.88 -18.91
CA ALA A 120 -11.86 6.75 -18.83
C ALA A 120 -12.29 8.23 -18.66
N PRO A 121 -11.52 9.06 -17.94
CA PRO A 121 -11.85 10.48 -17.76
C PRO A 121 -12.11 11.23 -19.08
N SER A 122 -11.34 10.96 -20.14
CA SER A 122 -11.58 11.57 -21.45
C SER A 122 -12.92 11.17 -22.08
N ALA A 123 -13.40 9.95 -21.81
CA ALA A 123 -14.72 9.51 -22.24
C ALA A 123 -15.84 10.12 -21.37
N ALA A 124 -15.62 10.26 -20.06
CA ALA A 124 -16.52 11.01 -19.18
C ALA A 124 -16.66 12.47 -19.63
N ALA A 125 -15.54 13.14 -19.89
CA ALA A 125 -15.48 14.51 -20.39
C ALA A 125 -16.22 14.68 -21.74
N ALA A 126 -16.08 13.70 -22.64
CA ALA A 126 -16.80 13.70 -23.92
C ALA A 126 -18.33 13.59 -23.74
N LEU A 127 -18.78 12.85 -22.72
CA LEU A 127 -20.20 12.74 -22.39
C LEU A 127 -20.72 14.02 -21.72
N GLU A 128 -19.92 14.66 -20.87
CA GLU A 128 -20.26 15.92 -20.18
C GLU A 128 -20.25 17.11 -21.14
N ASN A 129 -19.35 17.11 -22.13
CA ASN A 129 -19.25 18.10 -23.21
C ASN A 129 -19.23 19.56 -22.69
N ILE A 130 -18.41 19.80 -21.68
CA ILE A 130 -18.24 21.12 -21.06
C ILE A 130 -17.47 22.04 -22.00
N VAL A 131 -17.89 23.30 -22.13
CA VAL A 131 -17.21 24.27 -22.99
C VAL A 131 -15.78 24.52 -22.48
N GLY A 132 -14.80 24.57 -23.39
CA GLY A 132 -13.40 24.81 -23.06
C GLY A 132 -12.59 23.56 -22.67
N THR A 133 -13.20 22.37 -22.59
CA THR A 133 -12.48 21.13 -22.26
C THR A 133 -11.98 20.34 -23.46
N GLY A 134 -12.38 20.72 -24.68
CA GLY A 134 -11.84 20.12 -25.90
C GLY A 134 -10.38 20.52 -26.13
N SER A 135 -9.56 19.60 -26.62
CA SER A 135 -8.17 19.90 -27.00
C SER A 135 -7.73 19.10 -28.23
N SER A 136 -6.57 19.44 -28.79
CA SER A 136 -5.94 18.69 -29.89
C SER A 136 -5.57 17.25 -29.50
N ALA A 137 -5.47 16.95 -28.21
CA ALA A 137 -5.11 15.63 -27.68
C ALA A 137 -6.33 14.87 -27.10
N GLY A 138 -7.55 15.39 -27.28
CA GLY A 138 -8.79 14.81 -26.78
C GLY A 138 -9.51 15.68 -25.75
N GLN A 139 -10.61 15.17 -25.21
CA GLN A 139 -11.39 15.85 -24.17
C GLN A 139 -10.69 15.75 -22.81
N ILE A 140 -10.72 16.85 -22.06
CA ILE A 140 -10.09 16.98 -20.73
C ILE A 140 -11.19 16.89 -19.67
N ALA A 141 -11.07 15.93 -18.74
CA ALA A 141 -11.99 15.81 -17.61
C ALA A 141 -11.82 16.97 -16.63
N LEU A 142 -12.92 17.41 -16.01
CA LEU A 142 -12.87 18.37 -14.90
C LEU A 142 -13.04 17.65 -13.58
N ALA A 143 -12.14 17.93 -12.65
CA ALA A 143 -12.18 17.44 -11.28
C ALA A 143 -12.34 18.62 -10.32
N PRO A 144 -13.56 19.16 -10.14
CA PRO A 144 -13.78 20.30 -9.25
C PRO A 144 -13.60 19.89 -7.79
N GLY A 145 -12.75 20.60 -7.04
CA GLY A 145 -12.65 20.39 -5.59
C GLY A 145 -12.10 19.01 -5.18
N GLN A 146 -11.35 18.34 -6.05
CA GLN A 146 -10.83 16.98 -5.83
C GLN A 146 -9.31 16.95 -5.62
N ALA A 147 -8.71 17.99 -5.01
CA ALA A 147 -7.28 18.00 -4.70
C ALA A 147 -6.95 17.00 -3.57
N GLN A 148 -6.37 17.45 -2.44
CA GLN A 148 -6.01 16.52 -1.35
C GLN A 148 -7.21 15.89 -0.64
N THR A 149 -8.39 16.52 -0.69
CA THR A 149 -9.63 16.01 -0.09
C THR A 149 -10.77 16.22 -1.06
N ASN A 150 -11.72 15.28 -1.17
CA ASN A 150 -12.89 15.49 -2.02
C ASN A 150 -13.85 16.47 -1.34
N LEU A 151 -14.08 17.61 -1.98
CA LEU A 151 -15.07 18.61 -1.56
C LEU A 151 -16.38 18.47 -2.32
N VAL A 152 -16.30 18.29 -3.63
CA VAL A 152 -17.43 18.00 -4.52
C VAL A 152 -17.08 16.84 -5.45
N ASP A 153 -18.05 15.98 -5.75
CA ASP A 153 -17.88 14.91 -6.73
C ASP A 153 -18.22 15.44 -8.13
N ALA A 154 -17.58 14.89 -9.17
CA ALA A 154 -17.91 15.15 -10.55
C ALA A 154 -19.18 14.34 -10.96
N PRO A 155 -20.00 14.80 -11.93
CA PRO A 155 -21.20 14.10 -12.37
C PRO A 155 -20.93 12.66 -12.87
N ILE A 156 -19.74 12.42 -13.39
CA ILE A 156 -19.15 11.10 -13.57
C ILE A 156 -17.80 11.15 -12.87
N GLU A 157 -17.48 10.21 -11.97
CA GLU A 157 -16.25 10.33 -11.20
C GLU A 157 -15.02 10.13 -12.10
N VAL A 158 -14.07 11.05 -12.00
CA VAL A 158 -12.84 11.08 -12.81
C VAL A 158 -11.58 10.82 -11.98
N ASP A 159 -11.73 10.71 -10.65
CA ASP A 159 -10.61 10.49 -9.74
C ASP A 159 -9.91 9.16 -10.02
N THR A 160 -8.61 9.12 -9.72
CA THR A 160 -7.76 7.97 -10.00
C THR A 160 -8.29 6.66 -9.38
N GLN A 161 -8.91 6.67 -8.19
CA GLN A 161 -9.34 5.43 -7.55
C GLN A 161 -10.61 4.84 -8.19
N ARG A 162 -11.53 5.70 -8.64
CA ARG A 162 -12.80 5.26 -9.25
C ARG A 162 -12.71 5.08 -10.76
N ALA A 163 -11.87 5.84 -11.46
CA ALA A 163 -11.76 5.81 -12.93
C ALA A 163 -10.57 4.98 -13.49
N ARG A 164 -9.76 4.34 -12.63
CA ARG A 164 -8.65 3.48 -13.07
C ARG A 164 -9.11 2.18 -13.75
N PHE A 165 -8.59 1.96 -14.95
CA PHE A 165 -8.65 0.67 -15.64
C PHE A 165 -7.48 -0.20 -15.20
N GLN A 166 -7.77 -1.47 -14.87
CA GLN A 166 -6.76 -2.48 -14.63
C GLN A 166 -7.19 -3.80 -15.26
N ASN A 167 -6.23 -4.55 -15.80
CA ASN A 167 -6.47 -5.88 -16.34
C ASN A 167 -5.26 -6.77 -16.08
N SER A 168 -5.49 -7.91 -15.44
CA SER A 168 -4.48 -8.89 -15.08
C SER A 168 -4.82 -10.22 -15.71
N THR A 169 -3.88 -10.80 -16.44
CA THR A 169 -3.93 -12.18 -16.92
C THR A 169 -2.72 -12.94 -16.39
N GLY A 170 -2.94 -13.75 -15.35
CA GLY A 170 -1.93 -14.65 -14.81
C GLY A 170 -2.11 -16.06 -15.35
N ARG A 171 -1.01 -16.73 -15.68
CA ARG A 171 -0.97 -18.16 -15.98
C ARG A 171 0.04 -18.82 -15.06
N ASN A 172 -0.31 -19.96 -14.48
CA ASN A 172 0.59 -20.82 -13.74
C ASN A 172 0.62 -22.17 -14.44
N ILE A 173 1.77 -22.50 -15.03
CA ILE A 173 2.03 -23.80 -15.66
C ILE A 173 2.93 -24.56 -14.71
N GLN A 174 2.37 -25.58 -14.08
CA GLN A 174 2.95 -26.26 -12.93
C GLN A 174 3.12 -27.75 -13.20
N TYR A 175 4.27 -28.28 -12.80
CA TYR A 175 4.61 -29.69 -12.84
C TYR A 175 5.05 -30.08 -11.43
N VAL A 176 4.37 -31.05 -10.83
CA VAL A 176 4.67 -31.56 -9.49
C VAL A 176 4.91 -33.05 -9.59
N ASP A 177 5.98 -33.54 -8.99
CA ASP A 177 6.24 -34.96 -8.84
C ASP A 177 6.53 -35.26 -7.38
N ASP A 178 5.81 -36.23 -6.82
CA ASP A 178 5.95 -36.70 -5.45
C ASP A 178 6.20 -38.21 -5.44
N VAL A 179 7.24 -38.65 -4.75
CA VAL A 179 7.58 -40.06 -4.60
C VAL A 179 7.60 -40.42 -3.11
N SER A 180 6.98 -41.55 -2.77
CA SER A 180 6.99 -42.12 -1.42
C SER A 180 7.58 -43.53 -1.45
N TRP A 181 8.63 -43.75 -0.66
CA TRP A 181 9.33 -45.03 -0.54
C TRP A 181 9.32 -45.53 0.90
N ILE A 182 8.65 -46.64 1.14
CA ILE A 182 8.58 -47.30 2.46
C ILE A 182 9.69 -48.34 2.52
N LYS A 183 10.72 -48.11 3.33
CA LYS A 183 11.82 -49.05 3.51
C LYS A 183 12.05 -49.34 4.98
N SER A 184 11.58 -50.50 5.43
CA SER A 184 11.68 -50.91 6.85
C SER A 184 11.04 -49.87 7.77
N LYS A 185 11.81 -49.24 8.66
CA LYS A 185 11.37 -48.20 9.60
C LYS A 185 11.21 -46.81 8.96
N HIS A 186 11.64 -46.64 7.70
CA HIS A 186 11.67 -45.36 7.00
C HIS A 186 10.48 -45.22 6.07
N THR A 187 9.91 -44.02 6.02
CA THR A 187 9.02 -43.58 4.94
C THR A 187 9.63 -42.33 4.34
N LEU A 188 10.43 -42.56 3.30
CA LEU A 188 11.12 -41.51 2.56
C LEU A 188 10.14 -40.86 1.59
N GLN A 189 10.07 -39.53 1.59
CA GLN A 189 9.25 -38.76 0.66
C GLN A 189 10.09 -37.67 0.03
N PHE A 190 10.05 -37.58 -1.28
CA PHE A 190 10.82 -36.59 -2.03
C PHE A 190 9.99 -36.11 -3.21
N GLY A 191 10.18 -34.86 -3.60
CA GLY A 191 9.42 -34.29 -4.69
C GLY A 191 10.01 -33.00 -5.23
N ALA A 192 9.50 -32.61 -6.39
CA ALA A 192 9.88 -31.40 -7.09
C ALA A 192 8.63 -30.68 -7.61
N ASN A 193 8.67 -29.36 -7.62
CA ASN A 193 7.63 -28.50 -8.12
C ASN A 193 8.25 -27.42 -9.01
N PHE A 194 7.97 -27.48 -10.30
CA PHE A 194 8.38 -26.47 -11.28
C PHE A 194 7.17 -25.65 -11.72
N ARG A 195 7.29 -24.33 -11.66
CA ARG A 195 6.26 -23.38 -12.10
C ARG A 195 6.83 -22.40 -13.12
N HIS A 196 6.21 -22.34 -14.29
CA HIS A 196 6.40 -21.27 -15.26
C HIS A 196 5.20 -20.31 -15.19
N ILE A 197 5.46 -19.03 -14.93
CA ILE A 197 4.43 -18.07 -14.51
C ILE A 197 4.41 -16.85 -15.47
N PRO A 198 3.84 -16.99 -16.68
CA PRO A 198 3.69 -15.85 -17.59
C PRO A 198 2.49 -14.99 -17.18
N THR A 199 2.74 -13.70 -16.95
CA THR A 199 1.76 -12.74 -16.42
C THR A 199 1.74 -11.46 -17.24
N ILE A 200 0.55 -11.07 -17.68
CA ILE A 200 0.30 -9.79 -18.33
C ILE A 200 -0.48 -8.91 -17.35
N HIS A 201 -0.01 -7.70 -17.12
CA HIS A 201 -0.76 -6.68 -16.38
C HIS A 201 -0.80 -5.39 -17.19
N ILE A 202 -2.00 -4.82 -17.33
CA ILE A 202 -2.27 -3.59 -18.05
C ILE A 202 -3.03 -2.66 -17.12
N ARG A 203 -2.63 -1.39 -17.08
CA ARG A 203 -3.32 -0.36 -16.29
C ARG A 203 -3.16 1.02 -16.90
N ASN A 204 -4.06 1.94 -16.60
CA ASN A 204 -3.98 3.31 -17.10
C ASN A 204 -3.66 4.32 -15.99
N ASP A 205 -3.12 3.88 -14.85
CA ASP A 205 -2.94 4.73 -13.68
C ASP A 205 -1.58 4.51 -13.01
N LYS A 206 -1.17 5.47 -12.17
CA LYS A 206 0.04 5.37 -11.35
C LYS A 206 -0.25 5.21 -9.85
N VAL A 207 -1.24 4.37 -9.51
CA VAL A 207 -1.80 4.13 -8.16
C VAL A 207 -2.48 5.36 -7.56
N VAL A 208 -1.84 6.53 -7.60
CA VAL A 208 -2.33 7.80 -7.06
C VAL A 208 -2.09 8.94 -8.07
N GLY A 209 -3.06 9.85 -8.17
CA GLY A 209 -2.87 11.20 -8.70
C GLY A 209 -2.66 11.33 -10.21
N SER A 210 -2.74 10.26 -11.00
CA SER A 210 -2.69 10.36 -12.46
C SER A 210 -3.26 9.15 -13.18
N LEU A 211 -4.00 9.45 -14.24
CA LEU A 211 -4.53 8.51 -15.21
C LEU A 211 -3.94 8.81 -16.60
N ALA A 212 -3.94 7.83 -17.51
CA ALA A 212 -3.52 8.00 -18.89
C ALA A 212 -4.55 8.79 -19.72
N SER A 213 -5.31 9.67 -19.06
CA SER A 213 -6.31 10.56 -19.62
C SER A 213 -6.09 11.94 -19.03
N LEU A 214 -6.35 12.98 -19.82
CA LEU A 214 -6.20 14.36 -19.37
C LEU A 214 -7.28 14.69 -18.34
N GLU A 215 -6.85 15.28 -17.24
CA GLU A 215 -7.69 15.72 -16.13
C GLU A 215 -7.23 17.10 -15.68
N ALA A 216 -8.17 18.03 -15.56
CA ALA A 216 -7.97 19.37 -15.06
C ALA A 216 -8.60 19.50 -13.67
N LEU A 217 -7.75 19.68 -12.68
CA LEU A 217 -8.13 19.95 -11.30
C LEU A 217 -8.46 21.44 -11.17
N SER A 218 -9.67 21.76 -10.67
CA SER A 218 -10.06 23.13 -10.34
C SER A 218 -10.36 23.25 -8.85
N ASP A 219 -9.36 23.69 -8.09
CA ASP A 219 -9.35 23.71 -6.62
C ASP A 219 -8.26 24.68 -6.11
N ALA A 220 -8.30 25.08 -4.85
CA ALA A 220 -7.30 25.99 -4.25
C ALA A 220 -6.93 25.56 -2.81
N ASP A 221 -6.00 26.29 -2.18
CA ASP A 221 -5.54 26.13 -0.77
C ASP A 221 -4.84 24.81 -0.43
N VAL A 222 -5.49 23.67 -0.70
CA VAL A 222 -4.97 22.32 -0.51
C VAL A 222 -4.36 21.74 -1.78
N SER A 223 -4.27 22.55 -2.83
CA SER A 223 -3.77 22.18 -4.14
C SER A 223 -2.26 22.42 -4.27
N THR A 224 -1.66 21.89 -5.33
CA THR A 224 -0.19 21.92 -5.48
C THR A 224 0.31 23.25 -6.04
N PHE A 225 -0.42 23.87 -6.98
CA PHE A 225 0.05 25.04 -7.72
C PHE A 225 -0.70 26.33 -7.33
N LEU A 226 -2.02 26.27 -7.19
CA LEU A 226 -2.90 27.29 -6.65
C LEU A 226 -3.06 27.08 -5.14
N SER A 227 -1.98 27.36 -4.41
CA SER A 227 -1.84 27.01 -2.98
C SER A 227 -2.52 27.97 -2.01
N ALA A 228 -3.09 29.08 -2.48
CA ALA A 228 -3.86 30.02 -1.65
C ALA A 228 -4.77 30.91 -2.49
N ILE A 229 -5.96 31.23 -1.95
CA ILE A 229 -6.71 32.42 -2.38
C ILE A 229 -6.39 33.60 -1.43
N PRO A 230 -5.93 34.75 -1.97
CA PRO A 230 -5.65 35.93 -1.15
C PRO A 230 -6.89 36.44 -0.41
N THR A 231 -6.68 37.02 0.78
CA THR A 231 -7.76 37.61 1.58
C THR A 231 -8.51 38.74 0.86
N SER A 232 -7.92 39.35 -0.16
CA SER A 232 -8.55 40.37 -1.00
C SER A 232 -9.62 39.81 -1.95
N GLU A 233 -9.59 38.50 -2.23
CA GLU A 233 -10.54 37.83 -3.13
C GLU A 233 -11.63 37.06 -2.39
N ARG A 234 -11.63 37.08 -1.05
CA ARG A 234 -12.65 36.41 -0.23
C ARG A 234 -13.32 37.38 0.75
N PRO A 235 -14.55 37.11 1.22
CA PRO A 235 -15.16 37.88 2.30
C PRO A 235 -14.24 37.98 3.53
N PRO A 236 -14.30 39.08 4.29
CA PRO A 236 -13.47 39.24 5.48
C PRO A 236 -13.77 38.14 6.51
N THR A 237 -12.76 37.70 7.24
CA THR A 237 -12.94 36.73 8.32
C THR A 237 -13.62 37.41 9.52
N CYS A 238 -14.56 36.71 10.15
CA CYS A 238 -15.27 37.20 11.32
C CYS A 238 -14.29 37.47 12.47
N SER A 239 -14.59 38.53 13.23
CA SER A 239 -13.81 38.97 14.37
C SER A 239 -14.75 39.39 15.51
N ALA A 240 -14.19 39.80 16.65
CA ALA A 240 -14.97 40.36 17.75
C ALA A 240 -15.77 41.61 17.33
N THR A 241 -15.33 42.34 16.30
CA THR A 241 -15.97 43.58 15.81
C THR A 241 -16.72 43.41 14.49
N LEU A 242 -16.51 42.30 13.79
CA LEU A 242 -17.19 41.97 12.53
C LEU A 242 -17.84 40.59 12.65
N THR A 243 -19.13 40.56 12.93
CA THR A 243 -19.90 39.32 13.19
C THR A 243 -20.93 39.00 12.10
N THR A 244 -21.09 39.88 11.10
CA THR A 244 -22.01 39.69 9.95
C THR A 244 -21.27 39.99 8.64
N LEU A 245 -21.74 39.42 7.53
CA LEU A 245 -21.11 39.53 6.20
C LEU A 245 -19.61 39.14 6.22
N CYS A 246 -19.30 38.13 7.02
CA CYS A 246 -17.95 37.64 7.23
C CYS A 246 -17.93 36.11 7.22
N LEU A 247 -16.77 35.52 6.95
CA LEU A 247 -16.55 34.08 7.02
C LEU A 247 -16.02 33.69 8.40
N GLN A 248 -16.56 32.62 9.00
CA GLN A 248 -15.92 32.05 10.18
C GLN A 248 -14.50 31.59 9.81
N SER A 249 -13.55 31.68 10.75
CA SER A 249 -12.16 31.30 10.48
C SER A 249 -12.02 29.84 10.04
N GLY A 250 -12.90 28.95 10.51
CA GLY A 250 -12.94 27.54 10.10
C GLY A 250 -13.49 27.30 8.69
N ASP A 251 -14.22 28.26 8.11
CA ASP A 251 -14.87 28.11 6.80
C ASP A 251 -14.05 28.70 5.65
N ALA A 252 -12.99 29.47 5.94
CA ALA A 252 -12.19 30.17 4.94
C ALA A 252 -11.63 29.22 3.85
N GLN A 253 -10.99 28.13 4.27
CA GLN A 253 -10.44 27.14 3.33
C GLN A 253 -11.53 26.48 2.47
N ARG A 254 -12.69 26.20 3.06
CA ARG A 254 -13.81 25.62 2.31
C ARG A 254 -14.35 26.60 1.27
N TRP A 255 -14.45 27.88 1.64
CA TRP A 255 -14.87 28.94 0.74
C TRP A 255 -13.89 29.12 -0.43
N ASP A 256 -12.58 29.17 -0.14
CA ASP A 256 -11.52 29.38 -1.15
C ASP A 256 -11.53 28.26 -2.21
N ARG A 257 -11.74 27.02 -1.75
CA ARG A 257 -11.89 25.84 -2.63
C ARG A 257 -13.14 25.91 -3.48
N LEU A 258 -14.30 26.19 -2.88
CA LEU A 258 -15.56 26.36 -3.63
C LEU A 258 -15.47 27.52 -4.62
N TYR A 259 -14.81 28.61 -4.25
CA TYR A 259 -14.56 29.76 -5.13
C TYR A 259 -13.77 29.34 -6.38
N ALA A 260 -12.66 28.63 -6.20
CA ALA A 260 -11.86 28.13 -7.32
C ALA A 260 -12.64 27.13 -8.19
N SER A 261 -13.31 26.14 -7.59
CA SER A 261 -14.09 25.15 -8.33
C SER A 261 -15.29 25.75 -9.08
N THR A 262 -15.97 26.74 -8.49
CA THR A 262 -17.15 27.38 -9.11
C THR A 262 -16.77 28.29 -10.27
N LEU A 263 -15.66 29.03 -10.14
CA LEU A 263 -15.14 29.86 -11.23
C LEU A 263 -14.37 29.06 -12.28
N GLY A 264 -14.12 27.78 -12.03
CA GLY A 264 -13.31 26.92 -12.90
C GLY A 264 -11.84 27.34 -12.94
N LEU A 265 -11.30 27.89 -11.84
CA LEU A 265 -9.88 28.23 -11.73
C LEU A 265 -9.04 26.95 -11.73
N VAL A 266 -8.19 26.80 -12.74
CA VAL A 266 -7.37 25.59 -12.92
C VAL A 266 -6.17 25.62 -11.98
N ASP A 267 -6.06 24.62 -11.10
CA ASP A 267 -4.83 24.31 -10.36
C ASP A 267 -3.82 23.65 -11.28
N ASN A 268 -4.20 22.56 -11.94
CA ASN A 268 -3.33 21.90 -12.89
C ASN A 268 -4.11 21.07 -13.90
N ILE A 269 -3.45 20.76 -15.01
CA ILE A 269 -3.91 19.80 -16.00
C ILE A 269 -2.87 18.70 -16.06
N GLY A 270 -3.23 17.50 -15.62
CA GLY A 270 -2.33 16.36 -15.46
C GLY A 270 -2.64 15.21 -16.41
N ILE A 271 -1.62 14.41 -16.72
CA ILE A 271 -1.75 13.12 -17.40
C ILE A 271 -0.59 12.19 -17.04
N LEU A 272 -0.89 10.91 -16.90
CA LEU A 272 0.11 9.84 -16.94
C LEU A 272 0.52 9.57 -18.39
N THR A 273 1.76 9.86 -18.71
CA THR A 273 2.34 9.53 -20.01
C THR A 273 3.05 8.20 -19.98
N THR A 274 2.99 7.49 -21.10
CA THR A 274 3.65 6.20 -21.27
C THR A 274 4.68 6.26 -22.40
N ARG A 275 5.71 5.42 -22.29
CA ARG A 275 6.76 5.30 -23.32
C ARG A 275 6.96 3.86 -23.75
N ASP A 276 7.45 3.65 -24.97
CA ASP A 276 7.85 2.33 -25.45
C ASP A 276 9.17 1.86 -24.80
N GLY A 277 9.63 0.65 -25.14
CA GLY A 277 10.88 0.08 -24.62
C GLY A 277 12.17 0.81 -25.02
N SER A 278 12.07 1.81 -25.89
CA SER A 278 13.15 2.69 -26.33
C SER A 278 12.99 4.11 -25.79
N LEU A 279 12.06 4.34 -24.87
CA LEU A 279 11.71 5.63 -24.28
C LEU A 279 11.12 6.65 -25.29
N ASN A 280 10.52 6.18 -26.38
CA ASN A 280 9.74 7.07 -27.24
C ASN A 280 8.34 7.31 -26.61
N PRO A 281 7.86 8.55 -26.55
CA PRO A 281 6.50 8.86 -26.11
C PRO A 281 5.44 8.10 -26.89
N LEU A 282 4.48 7.50 -26.19
CA LEU A 282 3.29 6.90 -26.78
C LEU A 282 2.13 7.93 -26.76
N PRO A 283 1.14 7.79 -27.66
CA PRO A 283 -0.03 8.66 -27.67
C PRO A 283 -0.77 8.66 -26.33
N PHE A 284 -1.41 9.78 -25.98
CA PHE A 284 -2.28 9.87 -24.81
C PHE A 284 -3.41 8.83 -24.87
N GLY A 285 -3.82 8.32 -23.72
CA GLY A 285 -4.74 7.17 -23.65
C GLY A 285 -4.05 5.81 -23.67
N THR A 286 -2.78 5.72 -24.08
CA THR A 286 -2.08 4.43 -24.12
C THR A 286 -1.79 3.92 -22.71
N PRO A 287 -2.31 2.74 -22.32
CA PRO A 287 -2.11 2.20 -20.98
C PRO A 287 -0.67 1.69 -20.78
N LEU A 288 -0.25 1.64 -19.51
CA LEU A 288 0.92 0.86 -19.10
C LEU A 288 0.62 -0.63 -19.29
N ALA A 289 1.61 -1.37 -19.78
CA ALA A 289 1.51 -2.81 -19.96
C ALA A 289 2.86 -3.48 -19.71
N ASN A 290 2.87 -4.49 -18.85
CA ASN A 290 3.97 -5.44 -18.69
C ASN A 290 3.50 -6.83 -19.13
N ASP A 291 4.27 -7.46 -20.01
CA ASP A 291 4.15 -8.88 -20.35
C ASP A 291 5.40 -9.60 -19.83
N THR A 292 5.26 -10.25 -18.67
CA THR A 292 6.38 -10.79 -17.89
C THR A 292 6.37 -12.30 -17.85
N THR A 293 7.55 -12.88 -17.76
CA THR A 293 7.75 -14.31 -17.48
C THR A 293 8.70 -14.51 -16.32
N LEU A 294 8.36 -15.42 -15.42
CA LEU A 294 9.21 -15.83 -14.29
C LEU A 294 9.04 -17.32 -14.02
N ASN A 295 10.02 -17.93 -13.36
CA ASN A 295 10.01 -19.34 -13.00
C ASN A 295 10.20 -19.48 -11.49
N ALA A 296 9.52 -20.45 -10.87
CA ALA A 296 9.77 -20.86 -9.50
C ALA A 296 10.03 -22.36 -9.46
N VAL A 297 11.06 -22.76 -8.73
CA VAL A 297 11.48 -24.17 -8.61
C VAL A 297 11.59 -24.48 -7.13
N GLU A 298 10.99 -25.59 -6.72
CA GLU A 298 11.01 -26.07 -5.33
C GLU A 298 11.31 -27.57 -5.34
N PHE A 299 12.11 -28.02 -4.38
CA PHE A 299 12.44 -29.41 -4.14
C PHE A 299 12.26 -29.71 -2.66
N TYR A 300 11.92 -30.95 -2.32
CA TYR A 300 11.96 -31.39 -0.94
C TYR A 300 12.37 -32.85 -0.80
N GLY A 301 12.89 -33.18 0.38
CA GLY A 301 13.12 -34.53 0.84
C GLY A 301 12.80 -34.61 2.34
N GLN A 302 12.14 -35.67 2.77
CA GLN A 302 11.87 -35.94 4.17
C GLN A 302 11.83 -37.44 4.46
N ASP A 303 12.06 -37.79 5.71
CA ASP A 303 11.91 -39.14 6.23
C ASP A 303 11.00 -39.13 7.46
N VAL A 304 10.03 -40.04 7.48
CA VAL A 304 9.29 -40.40 8.69
C VAL A 304 9.89 -41.70 9.22
N LEU A 305 10.78 -41.56 10.20
CA LEU A 305 11.50 -42.65 10.84
C LEU A 305 10.74 -43.12 12.09
N ARG A 306 10.23 -44.34 12.04
CA ARG A 306 9.70 -45.04 13.21
C ARG A 306 10.84 -45.70 13.99
N ILE A 307 11.48 -44.95 14.88
CA ILE A 307 12.62 -45.42 15.70
C ILE A 307 12.19 -46.67 16.51
N THR A 308 11.05 -46.55 17.19
CA THR A 308 10.34 -47.62 17.91
C THR A 308 8.84 -47.54 17.59
N PRO A 309 8.01 -48.54 17.95
CA PRO A 309 6.55 -48.47 17.78
C PRO A 309 5.88 -47.28 18.48
N ASN A 310 6.58 -46.62 19.41
CA ASN A 310 6.06 -45.51 20.19
C ASN A 310 6.88 -44.21 20.06
N LEU A 311 7.89 -44.17 19.18
CA LEU A 311 8.72 -42.99 18.92
C LEU A 311 8.91 -42.82 17.41
N THR A 312 8.37 -41.72 16.88
CA THR A 312 8.50 -41.34 15.48
C THR A 312 9.23 -40.02 15.38
N LEU A 313 10.28 -39.98 14.56
CA LEU A 313 10.98 -38.76 14.17
C LEU A 313 10.66 -38.47 12.71
N THR A 314 10.19 -37.26 12.41
CA THR A 314 10.06 -36.76 11.05
C THR A 314 11.08 -35.67 10.84
N TYR A 315 11.87 -35.73 9.78
CA TYR A 315 12.81 -34.66 9.45
C TYR A 315 12.93 -34.52 7.96
N GLY A 316 13.16 -33.30 7.49
CA GLY A 316 13.26 -33.02 6.08
C GLY A 316 13.78 -31.64 5.78
N LEU A 317 14.03 -31.43 4.50
CA LEU A 317 14.53 -30.19 3.93
C LEU A 317 13.70 -29.87 2.69
N SER A 318 13.37 -28.60 2.54
CA SER A 318 12.90 -28.05 1.27
C SER A 318 13.85 -26.95 0.82
N TYR A 319 14.01 -26.80 -0.47
CA TYR A 319 14.84 -25.78 -1.10
C TYR A 319 14.17 -25.30 -2.38
N GLY A 320 14.17 -24.01 -2.62
CA GLY A 320 13.65 -23.45 -3.86
C GLY A 320 14.22 -22.09 -4.16
N TRP A 321 13.83 -21.55 -5.30
CA TRP A 321 14.09 -20.16 -5.67
C TRP A 321 13.08 -19.70 -6.72
N GLN A 322 12.93 -18.39 -6.85
CA GLN A 322 12.14 -17.75 -7.90
C GLN A 322 13.02 -16.80 -8.71
N THR A 323 12.91 -16.84 -10.03
CA THR A 323 13.66 -15.93 -10.91
C THR A 323 13.04 -14.54 -10.91
N ALA A 324 13.87 -13.53 -11.17
CA ALA A 324 13.36 -12.21 -11.52
C ALA A 324 12.47 -12.26 -12.78
N PRO A 325 11.44 -11.40 -12.85
CA PRO A 325 10.60 -11.28 -14.04
C PRO A 325 11.41 -10.78 -15.24
N LYS A 326 11.12 -11.33 -16.41
CA LYS A 326 11.60 -10.81 -17.70
C LYS A 326 10.43 -10.21 -18.46
N GLU A 327 10.46 -8.89 -18.65
CA GLU A 327 9.45 -8.16 -19.41
C GLU A 327 9.78 -8.17 -20.92
N LYS A 328 8.79 -8.52 -21.74
CA LYS A 328 8.96 -8.78 -23.17
C LYS A 328 9.35 -7.55 -23.99
N LEU A 329 8.86 -6.38 -23.60
CA LEU A 329 9.03 -5.12 -24.33
C LEU A 329 10.10 -4.21 -23.70
N ASN A 330 10.82 -4.68 -22.68
CA ASN A 330 11.85 -3.95 -21.93
C ASN A 330 11.35 -2.69 -21.21
N ARG A 331 10.13 -2.72 -20.66
CA ARG A 331 9.47 -1.57 -20.01
C ARG A 331 9.60 -1.56 -18.48
N GLN A 332 10.80 -1.80 -17.98
CA GLN A 332 11.11 -1.78 -16.54
C GLN A 332 12.39 -0.99 -16.29
N THR A 333 12.44 -0.25 -15.17
CA THR A 333 13.60 0.56 -14.78
C THR A 333 14.17 0.16 -13.43
N LEU A 334 15.39 0.59 -13.17
CA LEU A 334 16.07 0.58 -11.88
C LEU A 334 16.38 2.02 -11.47
N VAL A 335 16.25 2.32 -10.19
CA VAL A 335 16.78 3.57 -9.63
C VAL A 335 18.30 3.48 -9.45
N VAL A 336 19.01 4.47 -9.96
CA VAL A 336 20.48 4.56 -9.93
C VAL A 336 20.92 5.93 -9.39
N ASP A 337 22.12 5.99 -8.83
CA ASP A 337 22.84 7.24 -8.62
C ASP A 337 23.51 7.65 -9.93
N THR A 338 23.18 8.81 -10.48
CA THR A 338 23.73 9.23 -11.79
C THR A 338 25.22 9.56 -11.76
N THR A 339 25.84 9.68 -10.58
CA THR A 339 27.28 9.95 -10.46
C THR A 339 28.14 8.75 -10.84
N ASN A 340 27.63 7.54 -10.60
CA ASN A 340 28.37 6.29 -10.80
C ASN A 340 27.55 5.20 -11.54
N ASN A 341 26.29 5.51 -11.88
CA ASN A 341 25.31 4.61 -12.49
C ASN A 341 25.13 3.29 -11.72
N GLN A 342 25.33 3.31 -10.41
CA GLN A 342 25.07 2.14 -9.56
C GLN A 342 23.62 2.13 -9.12
N SER A 343 22.99 0.94 -9.16
CA SER A 343 21.64 0.75 -8.63
C SER A 343 21.62 1.02 -7.13
N LEU A 344 20.60 1.75 -6.68
CA LEU A 344 20.40 2.07 -5.27
C LEU A 344 19.50 1.03 -4.61
N THR A 345 19.79 0.69 -3.35
CA THR A 345 18.93 -0.14 -2.49
C THR A 345 18.30 0.71 -1.40
N GLY A 346 17.15 0.28 -0.88
CA GLY A 346 16.46 0.97 0.21
C GLY A 346 17.30 1.07 1.47
N PRO A 347 17.81 -0.06 2.01
CA PRO A 347 18.61 -0.05 3.22
C PRO A 347 19.88 0.80 3.11
N GLU A 348 20.62 0.72 2.00
CA GLU A 348 21.87 1.49 1.84
C GLU A 348 21.58 3.00 1.69
N TYR A 349 20.53 3.37 0.95
CA TYR A 349 20.15 4.77 0.79
C TYR A 349 19.76 5.41 2.12
N ILE A 350 18.92 4.72 2.92
CA ILE A 350 18.51 5.23 4.23
C ILE A 350 19.68 5.28 5.20
N ALA A 351 20.54 4.27 5.25
CA ALA A 351 21.73 4.28 6.10
C ALA A 351 22.72 5.42 5.73
N ALA A 352 22.93 5.68 4.45
CA ALA A 352 23.75 6.79 3.99
C ALA A 352 23.13 8.15 4.37
N LYS A 353 21.80 8.28 4.23
CA LYS A 353 21.06 9.47 4.65
C LYS A 353 21.13 9.71 6.16
N GLU A 354 21.02 8.65 6.94
CA GLU A 354 21.17 8.68 8.39
C GLU A 354 22.56 9.14 8.82
N ALA A 355 23.60 8.48 8.30
CA ALA A 355 24.99 8.82 8.59
C ALA A 355 25.32 10.28 8.22
N ALA A 356 24.79 10.79 7.11
CA ALA A 356 24.97 12.18 6.71
C ALA A 356 24.26 13.15 7.66
N ALA A 357 23.00 12.88 8.00
CA ALA A 357 22.19 13.74 8.86
C ALA A 357 22.74 13.81 10.30
N LEU A 358 23.26 12.71 10.85
CA LEU A 358 23.95 12.70 12.14
C LEU A 358 25.21 13.59 12.16
N GLN A 359 25.80 13.85 10.99
CA GLN A 359 26.92 14.79 10.82
C GLN A 359 26.46 16.21 10.42
N GLY A 360 25.15 16.44 10.34
CA GLY A 360 24.58 17.71 9.87
C GLY A 360 24.80 17.99 8.38
N LYS A 361 24.92 16.93 7.57
CA LYS A 361 25.04 16.98 6.10
C LYS A 361 23.78 16.42 5.46
N THR A 362 23.39 16.98 4.32
CA THR A 362 22.30 16.44 3.50
C THR A 362 22.83 15.36 2.56
N TYR A 363 22.05 14.31 2.33
CA TYR A 363 22.35 13.25 1.36
C TYR A 363 21.17 13.09 0.42
N ASN A 364 21.32 13.65 -0.78
CA ASN A 364 20.33 13.61 -1.86
C ASN A 364 21.09 13.50 -3.19
N PRO A 365 21.68 12.32 -3.51
CA PRO A 365 22.28 12.13 -4.82
C PRO A 365 21.26 12.36 -5.93
N THR A 366 21.74 12.72 -7.11
CA THR A 366 20.88 12.83 -8.29
C THR A 366 20.39 11.43 -8.66
N LEU A 367 19.08 11.21 -8.51
CA LEU A 367 18.42 9.96 -8.85
C LEU A 367 18.20 9.90 -10.35
N GLY A 368 18.66 8.80 -10.97
CA GLY A 368 18.37 8.44 -12.35
C GLY A 368 17.53 7.17 -12.39
N PHE A 369 16.76 7.00 -13.45
CA PHE A 369 15.99 5.80 -13.72
C PHE A 369 16.47 5.16 -15.01
N GLU A 370 17.17 4.05 -14.89
CA GLU A 370 17.81 3.36 -15.99
C GLU A 370 16.96 2.17 -16.44
N PRO A 371 16.61 2.03 -17.74
CA PRO A 371 15.99 0.82 -18.24
C PRO A 371 16.81 -0.43 -17.92
N VAL A 372 16.16 -1.49 -17.43
CA VAL A 372 16.78 -2.77 -17.03
C VAL A 372 17.64 -3.36 -18.16
N LYS A 373 17.18 -3.21 -19.41
CA LYS A 373 17.93 -3.63 -20.61
C LYS A 373 19.26 -2.90 -20.75
N SER A 374 19.30 -1.59 -20.48
CA SER A 374 20.52 -0.77 -20.57
C SER A 374 21.47 -1.07 -19.43
N ALA A 375 20.95 -1.30 -18.22
CA ALA A 375 21.72 -1.68 -17.05
C ALA A 375 22.34 -3.10 -17.15
N GLY A 376 21.97 -3.90 -18.15
CA GLY A 376 22.55 -5.23 -18.41
C GLY A 376 22.31 -6.26 -17.30
N ARG A 377 21.25 -6.10 -16.50
CA ARG A 377 20.95 -6.93 -15.32
C ARG A 377 19.46 -7.22 -15.17
N ASN A 378 19.09 -8.03 -14.19
CA ASN A 378 17.68 -8.22 -13.82
C ASN A 378 17.23 -7.14 -12.83
N VAL A 379 15.91 -6.96 -12.70
CA VAL A 379 15.29 -6.03 -11.73
C VAL A 379 15.71 -6.28 -10.28
N PHE A 380 15.87 -7.55 -9.91
CA PHE A 380 16.44 -7.97 -8.64
C PHE A 380 17.24 -9.25 -8.79
N ASN A 381 18.12 -9.50 -7.82
CA ASN A 381 18.95 -10.69 -7.76
C ASN A 381 18.13 -11.91 -7.32
N ILE A 382 18.42 -13.07 -7.89
CA ILE A 382 17.79 -14.33 -7.46
C ILE A 382 18.25 -14.63 -6.02
N ASP A 383 17.29 -14.88 -5.13
CA ASP A 383 17.60 -15.33 -3.78
C ASP A 383 17.79 -16.85 -3.76
N TRP A 384 19.03 -17.28 -3.59
CA TRP A 384 19.39 -18.70 -3.46
C TRP A 384 19.37 -19.18 -2.00
N GLY A 385 18.93 -18.33 -1.07
CA GLY A 385 18.99 -18.56 0.38
C GLY A 385 17.79 -19.30 0.98
N ASP A 386 16.87 -19.80 0.17
CA ASP A 386 15.57 -20.33 0.61
C ASP A 386 15.62 -21.80 1.02
N VAL A 387 16.48 -22.09 2.00
CA VAL A 387 16.66 -23.42 2.58
C VAL A 387 15.76 -23.57 3.81
N ALA A 388 14.74 -24.42 3.72
CA ALA A 388 13.69 -24.59 4.71
C ALA A 388 13.77 -25.99 5.37
N PRO A 389 14.56 -26.16 6.44
CA PRO A 389 14.58 -27.39 7.24
C PRO A 389 13.31 -27.50 8.08
N ARG A 390 12.89 -28.74 8.32
CA ARG A 390 11.80 -29.10 9.24
C ARG A 390 12.14 -30.37 10.01
N ALA A 391 11.80 -30.40 11.28
CA ALA A 391 11.92 -31.58 12.12
C ALA A 391 10.78 -31.62 13.13
N SER A 392 10.26 -32.82 13.39
CA SER A 392 9.27 -33.06 14.42
C SER A 392 9.44 -34.42 15.06
N LEU A 393 9.03 -34.53 16.31
CA LEU A 393 9.09 -35.74 17.11
C LEU A 393 7.70 -36.03 17.68
N ALA A 394 7.28 -37.28 17.62
CA ALA A 394 6.09 -37.78 18.30
C ALA A 394 6.47 -38.98 19.17
N TRP A 395 6.23 -38.88 20.47
CA TRP A 395 6.58 -39.91 21.45
C TRP A 395 5.38 -40.27 22.32
N THR A 396 5.14 -41.56 22.45
CA THR A 396 4.11 -42.13 23.33
C THR A 396 4.80 -42.99 24.39
N PRO A 397 5.18 -42.43 25.55
CA PRO A 397 5.90 -43.18 26.58
C PRO A 397 5.16 -44.45 27.00
N SER A 398 5.90 -45.53 27.26
CA SER A 398 5.35 -46.83 27.66
C SER A 398 6.02 -47.35 28.93
N PHE A 399 6.22 -46.48 29.92
CA PHE A 399 6.81 -46.89 31.19
C PHE A 399 5.82 -47.77 31.98
N ASP A 400 6.27 -48.90 32.50
CA ASP A 400 5.41 -49.86 33.21
C ASP A 400 5.34 -49.62 34.73
N SER A 401 6.36 -48.97 35.33
CA SER A 401 6.40 -48.69 36.77
C SER A 401 7.24 -47.45 37.12
N GLY A 402 7.25 -47.06 38.40
CA GLY A 402 8.04 -45.95 38.92
C GLY A 402 7.44 -44.55 38.69
N PHE A 403 8.25 -43.51 38.95
CA PHE A 403 7.82 -42.11 38.87
C PHE A 403 7.38 -41.71 37.45
N LEU A 404 8.12 -42.13 36.42
CA LEU A 404 7.79 -41.84 35.02
C LEU A 404 6.48 -42.48 34.57
N HIS A 405 6.15 -43.69 35.06
CA HIS A 405 4.84 -44.30 34.84
C HIS A 405 3.71 -43.48 35.49
N ARG A 406 3.89 -42.96 36.70
CA ARG A 406 2.89 -42.08 37.32
C ARG A 406 2.69 -40.80 36.49
N MET A 407 3.79 -40.21 36.02
CA MET A 407 3.75 -38.97 35.24
C MET A 407 3.22 -39.13 33.82
N THR A 408 3.43 -40.26 33.14
CA THR A 408 3.10 -40.41 31.70
C THR A 408 2.14 -41.55 31.39
N GLY A 409 1.98 -42.50 32.31
CA GLY A 409 1.24 -43.75 32.10
C GLY A 409 1.91 -44.66 31.07
N ASN A 410 1.39 -45.89 30.95
CA ASN A 410 1.75 -46.75 29.82
C ASN A 410 0.88 -46.39 28.62
N ARG A 411 1.45 -45.68 27.64
CA ARG A 411 0.79 -45.22 26.40
C ARG A 411 -0.44 -44.33 26.61
N LYS A 412 -0.53 -43.67 27.77
CA LYS A 412 -1.62 -42.72 28.09
C LYS A 412 -1.28 -41.26 27.78
N THR A 413 -0.02 -40.96 27.51
CA THR A 413 0.46 -39.62 27.17
C THR A 413 1.10 -39.64 25.79
N VAL A 414 0.85 -38.61 25.00
CA VAL A 414 1.52 -38.35 23.73
C VAL A 414 2.18 -36.98 23.81
N ILE A 415 3.48 -36.94 23.54
CA ILE A 415 4.28 -35.72 23.46
C ILE A 415 4.62 -35.52 21.99
N ARG A 416 4.28 -34.36 21.43
CA ARG A 416 4.65 -33.99 20.06
C ARG A 416 5.36 -32.65 20.10
N GLY A 417 6.39 -32.49 19.28
CA GLY A 417 7.02 -31.19 19.10
C GLY A 417 7.58 -31.06 17.71
N GLY A 418 7.63 -29.84 17.21
CA GLY A 418 8.04 -29.53 15.85
C GLY A 418 8.79 -28.21 15.75
N PHE A 419 9.65 -28.11 14.75
CA PHE A 419 10.26 -26.87 14.31
C PHE A 419 10.39 -26.87 12.79
N GLY A 420 10.15 -25.72 12.16
CA GLY A 420 10.37 -25.56 10.73
C GLY A 420 10.55 -24.11 10.32
N ILE A 421 11.16 -23.93 9.15
CA ILE A 421 11.23 -22.64 8.46
C ILE A 421 10.34 -22.71 7.22
N VAL A 422 9.57 -21.66 6.98
CA VAL A 422 8.79 -21.46 5.76
C VAL A 422 9.15 -20.12 5.14
N TYR A 423 9.23 -20.08 3.81
CA TYR A 423 9.51 -18.87 3.05
C TYR A 423 8.23 -18.36 2.39
N ASP A 424 8.15 -17.05 2.22
CA ASP A 424 7.08 -16.38 1.50
C ASP A 424 7.21 -16.62 -0.02
N ARG A 425 6.21 -16.18 -0.79
CA ARG A 425 6.24 -16.23 -2.25
C ARG A 425 6.21 -14.80 -2.80
N ILE A 426 7.07 -14.51 -3.77
CA ILE A 426 6.99 -13.22 -4.47
C ILE A 426 5.67 -13.18 -5.23
N ASN A 427 4.83 -12.19 -4.90
CA ASN A 427 3.52 -12.02 -5.50
C ASN A 427 3.60 -11.22 -6.82
N THR A 428 2.47 -11.13 -7.52
CA THR A 428 2.36 -10.37 -8.78
C THR A 428 2.57 -8.86 -8.59
N VAL A 429 2.26 -8.32 -7.40
CA VAL A 429 2.45 -6.89 -7.12
C VAL A 429 3.93 -6.54 -7.19
N GLN A 430 4.77 -7.29 -6.48
CA GLN A 430 6.23 -7.16 -6.48
C GLN A 430 6.79 -7.47 -7.88
N SER A 431 6.53 -8.67 -8.40
CA SER A 431 7.19 -9.15 -9.62
C SER A 431 6.68 -8.56 -10.95
N VAL A 432 5.56 -7.83 -10.99
CA VAL A 432 4.99 -7.36 -12.27
C VAL A 432 4.52 -5.92 -12.19
N ILE A 433 3.77 -5.57 -11.14
CA ILE A 433 3.05 -4.29 -11.07
C ILE A 433 3.99 -3.15 -10.65
N ILE A 434 4.80 -3.33 -9.62
CA ILE A 434 5.71 -2.27 -9.13
C ILE A 434 6.69 -1.84 -10.22
N LEU A 435 7.23 -2.80 -10.96
CA LEU A 435 8.26 -2.56 -11.97
C LEU A 435 7.80 -1.74 -13.20
N MET A 436 6.49 -1.65 -13.49
CA MET A 436 5.99 -0.73 -14.54
C MET A 436 5.70 0.68 -14.04
N LEU A 437 5.61 0.87 -12.72
CA LEU A 437 5.24 2.14 -12.10
C LEU A 437 6.45 3.03 -11.80
N GLY A 438 7.63 2.64 -12.30
CA GLY A 438 8.84 3.43 -12.25
C GLY A 438 8.85 4.56 -13.27
N VAL A 439 9.58 5.63 -12.94
CA VAL A 439 9.91 6.71 -13.88
C VAL A 439 10.56 6.15 -15.14
N GLY A 440 10.29 6.76 -16.28
CA GLY A 440 10.79 6.36 -17.60
C GLY A 440 9.64 5.90 -18.47
N PHE A 441 9.09 4.72 -18.19
CA PHE A 441 7.95 4.16 -18.92
C PHE A 441 6.59 4.66 -18.42
N ALA A 442 6.52 5.14 -17.17
CA ALA A 442 5.36 5.78 -16.55
C ALA A 442 5.77 7.10 -15.89
N GLN A 443 5.30 8.23 -16.41
CA GLN A 443 5.60 9.54 -15.81
C GLN A 443 4.39 10.47 -15.85
N THR A 444 4.09 11.06 -14.70
CA THR A 444 3.06 12.11 -14.59
C THR A 444 3.64 13.43 -15.06
N ILE A 445 2.99 14.07 -16.03
CA ILE A 445 3.30 15.43 -16.46
C ILE A 445 2.09 16.33 -16.22
N SER A 446 2.33 17.60 -15.93
CA SER A 446 1.26 18.56 -15.72
C SER A 446 1.60 19.97 -16.20
N VAL A 447 0.57 20.74 -16.54
CA VAL A 447 0.62 22.20 -16.64
C VAL A 447 0.03 22.74 -15.35
N GLY A 448 0.87 23.35 -14.50
CA GLY A 448 0.46 23.92 -13.23
C GLY A 448 0.08 25.39 -13.33
N ALA A 449 -0.99 25.78 -12.64
CA ALA A 449 -1.62 27.10 -12.52
C ALA A 449 -1.50 27.93 -13.82
N PRO A 450 -2.04 27.44 -14.96
CA PRO A 450 -1.97 28.20 -16.20
C PRO A 450 -2.63 29.57 -16.02
N LEU A 451 -1.99 30.62 -16.52
CA LEU A 451 -2.58 31.95 -16.54
C LEU A 451 -3.72 32.01 -17.56
N CYS A 452 -4.64 32.96 -17.41
CA CYS A 452 -5.82 33.10 -18.26
C CYS A 452 -5.51 33.34 -19.75
N ASN A 453 -4.29 33.71 -20.10
CA ASN A 453 -3.83 33.84 -21.50
C ASN A 453 -2.99 32.65 -22.00
N ALA A 454 -2.92 31.54 -21.25
CA ALA A 454 -2.07 30.39 -21.59
C ALA A 454 -2.40 29.73 -22.94
N SER A 455 -3.66 29.83 -23.38
CA SER A 455 -4.14 29.25 -24.65
C SER A 455 -4.37 30.28 -25.76
N GLY A 456 -3.82 31.50 -25.62
CA GLY A 456 -3.96 32.57 -26.59
C GLY A 456 -4.81 33.73 -26.07
N THR A 457 -5.80 34.18 -26.86
CA THR A 457 -6.65 35.32 -26.49
C THR A 457 -7.57 34.92 -25.32
N PRO A 458 -7.42 35.54 -24.14
CA PRO A 458 -8.20 35.18 -22.97
C PRO A 458 -9.64 35.67 -23.07
N GLY A 459 -10.49 35.17 -22.15
CA GLY A 459 -11.85 35.66 -21.99
C GLY A 459 -11.91 37.03 -21.32
N SER A 460 -13.11 37.60 -21.25
CA SER A 460 -13.32 38.90 -20.59
C SER A 460 -12.89 38.87 -19.11
N GLY A 461 -12.25 39.93 -18.65
CA GLY A 461 -11.83 40.07 -17.24
C GLY A 461 -10.53 39.36 -16.88
N CYS A 462 -9.81 38.79 -17.85
CA CYS A 462 -8.47 38.26 -17.62
C CYS A 462 -7.44 39.38 -17.38
N ASN A 463 -6.67 39.25 -16.30
CA ASN A 463 -5.47 40.00 -16.00
C ASN A 463 -4.36 39.04 -15.55
N ALA A 464 -3.72 38.40 -16.53
CA ALA A 464 -2.62 37.46 -16.28
C ALA A 464 -1.46 38.07 -15.47
N ALA A 465 -1.25 39.39 -15.56
CA ALA A 465 -0.18 40.08 -14.84
C ALA A 465 -0.42 40.14 -13.31
N ALA A 466 -1.65 39.96 -12.84
CA ALA A 466 -1.94 39.92 -11.41
C ALA A 466 -1.41 38.64 -10.72
N GLY A 467 -1.17 37.57 -11.49
CA GLY A 467 -0.59 36.31 -11.01
C GLY A 467 -1.26 35.77 -9.73
N THR A 468 -0.45 35.25 -8.81
CA THR A 468 -0.93 34.72 -7.53
C THR A 468 -1.44 35.79 -6.55
N GLY A 469 -1.26 37.08 -6.86
CA GLY A 469 -1.80 38.19 -6.07
C GLY A 469 -3.30 38.40 -6.27
N SER A 470 -3.85 37.93 -7.40
CA SER A 470 -5.29 37.94 -7.67
C SER A 470 -5.68 36.77 -8.60
N PRO A 471 -5.67 35.52 -8.09
CA PRO A 471 -5.94 34.33 -8.90
C PRO A 471 -7.29 34.37 -9.64
N GLY A 472 -8.33 34.98 -9.07
CA GLY A 472 -9.66 35.05 -9.68
C GLY A 472 -9.70 35.73 -11.05
N VAL A 473 -8.76 36.64 -11.32
CA VAL A 473 -8.61 37.30 -12.63
C VAL A 473 -7.37 36.85 -13.41
N ALA A 474 -6.40 36.19 -12.76
CA ALA A 474 -5.15 35.80 -13.39
C ALA A 474 -5.11 34.33 -13.83
N SER A 475 -5.77 33.42 -13.10
CA SER A 475 -5.77 31.99 -13.40
C SER A 475 -6.71 31.67 -14.55
N PHE A 476 -6.39 30.60 -15.30
CA PHE A 476 -7.22 30.10 -16.38
C PHE A 476 -8.58 29.64 -15.85
N ARG A 477 -9.66 30.18 -16.43
CA ARG A 477 -11.05 29.83 -16.11
C ARG A 477 -11.63 28.95 -17.21
N VAL A 478 -11.99 27.73 -16.84
CA VAL A 478 -12.60 26.76 -17.76
C VAL A 478 -13.88 27.35 -18.38
N GLY A 479 -14.02 27.24 -19.69
CA GLY A 479 -15.19 27.73 -20.43
C GLY A 479 -15.24 29.25 -20.65
N VAL A 480 -14.29 30.01 -20.08
CA VAL A 480 -14.19 31.47 -20.24
C VAL A 480 -12.94 31.84 -21.05
N ASP A 481 -11.79 31.28 -20.70
CA ASP A 481 -10.49 31.67 -21.24
C ASP A 481 -10.04 30.81 -22.46
N GLY A 482 -11.01 30.19 -23.13
CA GLY A 482 -10.80 29.33 -24.29
C GLY A 482 -10.61 27.86 -23.94
N ASN A 483 -9.88 27.13 -24.78
CA ASN A 483 -9.63 25.70 -24.60
C ASN A 483 -8.46 25.48 -23.62
N LEU A 484 -8.61 24.50 -22.73
CA LEU A 484 -7.59 24.14 -21.75
C LEU A 484 -6.24 23.77 -22.41
N PRO A 485 -5.10 24.26 -21.88
CA PRO A 485 -3.79 23.92 -22.43
C PRO A 485 -3.45 22.45 -22.20
N VAL A 486 -2.68 21.86 -23.12
CA VAL A 486 -2.30 20.44 -23.06
C VAL A 486 -0.84 20.29 -22.61
N PRO A 487 -0.53 19.42 -21.62
CA PRO A 487 0.84 19.12 -21.25
C PRO A 487 1.66 18.55 -22.42
N THR A 488 2.92 18.99 -22.55
CA THR A 488 3.85 18.46 -23.56
C THR A 488 4.72 17.36 -22.97
N VAL A 489 4.85 16.22 -23.67
CA VAL A 489 5.73 15.13 -23.23
C VAL A 489 7.18 15.45 -23.57
N PRO A 490 8.09 15.58 -22.58
CA PRO A 490 9.50 15.83 -22.86
C PRO A 490 10.17 14.57 -23.41
N ALA A 491 11.12 14.78 -24.33
CA ALA A 491 12.10 13.75 -24.67
C ALA A 491 13.00 13.46 -23.46
N VAL A 492 13.45 12.21 -23.33
CA VAL A 492 14.28 11.78 -22.20
C VAL A 492 15.49 11.00 -22.69
N SER A 493 16.59 11.07 -21.93
CA SER A 493 17.80 10.28 -22.11
C SER A 493 17.93 9.21 -21.04
N ILE A 494 18.88 8.27 -21.21
CA ILE A 494 19.20 7.25 -20.21
C ILE A 494 20.44 7.71 -19.41
N PRO A 495 20.42 7.66 -18.06
CA PRO A 495 19.25 7.40 -17.21
C PRO A 495 18.26 8.56 -17.26
N VAL A 496 16.97 8.27 -17.06
CA VAL A 496 15.92 9.30 -17.00
C VAL A 496 16.03 10.03 -15.67
N VAL A 497 16.24 11.35 -15.72
CA VAL A 497 16.40 12.20 -14.53
C VAL A 497 15.18 13.11 -14.45
N PRO A 498 14.27 12.91 -13.47
CA PRO A 498 13.17 13.85 -13.26
C PRO A 498 13.69 15.25 -12.97
N SER A 499 13.03 16.26 -13.52
CA SER A 499 13.34 17.66 -13.23
C SER A 499 13.04 18.00 -11.78
N THR A 500 13.68 19.05 -11.26
CA THR A 500 13.35 19.60 -9.94
C THR A 500 12.26 20.66 -10.04
N PRO A 501 11.45 20.93 -9.01
CA PRO A 501 11.47 20.33 -7.67
C PRO A 501 10.67 19.03 -7.50
N PHE A 502 9.81 18.64 -8.45
CA PHE A 502 9.02 17.41 -8.42
C PHE A 502 8.57 17.01 -9.84
N GLY A 503 9.54 16.79 -10.75
CA GLY A 503 9.28 16.27 -12.09
C GLY A 503 8.68 14.86 -12.10
N GLU A 504 8.69 14.21 -10.94
CA GLU A 504 7.89 13.04 -10.60
C GLU A 504 7.34 13.19 -9.17
N LEU A 505 6.07 12.81 -8.96
CA LEU A 505 5.47 12.81 -7.63
C LEU A 505 5.66 11.45 -6.94
N PHE A 506 5.46 10.36 -7.66
CA PHE A 506 5.46 9.04 -7.03
C PHE A 506 6.08 7.99 -7.94
N SER A 507 7.15 7.34 -7.48
CA SER A 507 7.80 6.25 -8.21
C SER A 507 7.88 5.01 -7.34
N PHE A 508 7.54 3.85 -7.90
CA PHE A 508 7.75 2.56 -7.24
C PHE A 508 8.94 1.86 -7.88
N GLN A 509 9.76 1.19 -7.07
CA GLN A 509 10.87 0.36 -7.53
C GLN A 509 10.95 -0.92 -6.70
N ASP A 510 11.54 -1.97 -7.25
CA ASP A 510 11.99 -3.10 -6.45
C ASP A 510 13.40 -2.85 -5.95
N ASP A 511 13.69 -3.24 -4.71
CA ASP A 511 15.06 -3.28 -4.22
C ASP A 511 15.84 -4.36 -4.99
N PRO A 512 16.93 -4.01 -5.68
CA PRO A 512 17.63 -4.98 -6.49
C PRO A 512 18.31 -6.11 -5.71
N ASN A 513 18.47 -5.94 -4.39
CA ASN A 513 19.02 -6.92 -3.46
C ASN A 513 17.94 -7.53 -2.56
N THR A 514 16.65 -7.38 -2.89
CA THR A 514 15.55 -7.95 -2.10
C THR A 514 15.72 -9.45 -1.83
N LYS A 515 15.19 -9.91 -0.70
CA LYS A 515 15.27 -11.29 -0.21
C LYS A 515 13.88 -11.91 -0.07
N ILE A 516 13.77 -13.19 0.21
CA ILE A 516 12.44 -13.75 0.52
C ILE A 516 12.18 -13.67 2.02
N GLY A 517 10.97 -13.20 2.38
CA GLY A 517 10.50 -13.20 3.75
C GLY A 517 10.39 -14.61 4.30
N ARG A 518 10.64 -14.80 5.59
CA ARG A 518 10.56 -16.13 6.20
C ARG A 518 9.92 -16.11 7.58
N SER A 519 9.30 -17.23 7.92
CA SER A 519 8.76 -17.49 9.25
C SER A 519 9.35 -18.79 9.80
N ARG A 520 9.85 -18.72 11.04
CA ARG A 520 10.31 -19.86 11.82
C ARG A 520 9.21 -20.19 12.81
N ALA A 521 8.72 -21.43 12.78
CA ALA A 521 7.64 -21.87 13.65
C ALA A 521 8.11 -23.05 14.49
N GLY A 522 7.70 -23.08 15.76
CA GLY A 522 7.90 -24.21 16.64
C GLY A 522 6.66 -24.49 17.47
N ASP A 523 6.47 -25.76 17.83
CA ASP A 523 5.36 -26.21 18.66
C ASP A 523 5.79 -27.31 19.63
N LEU A 524 5.06 -27.41 20.76
CA LEU A 524 5.15 -28.49 21.72
C LEU A 524 3.74 -28.78 22.25
N THR A 525 3.27 -30.01 22.11
CA THR A 525 1.98 -30.47 22.63
C THR A 525 2.17 -31.68 23.53
N ILE A 526 1.43 -31.70 24.64
CA ILE A 526 1.32 -32.84 25.54
C ILE A 526 -0.16 -33.17 25.68
N GLN A 527 -0.54 -34.34 25.17
CA GLN A 527 -1.89 -34.87 25.24
C GLN A 527 -1.91 -36.06 26.20
N ARG A 528 -2.87 -36.11 27.11
CA ARG A 528 -2.99 -37.19 28.10
C ARG A 528 -4.44 -37.66 28.24
N GLU A 529 -4.61 -38.98 28.23
CA GLU A 529 -5.82 -39.63 28.70
C GLU A 529 -5.89 -39.56 30.24
N ILE A 530 -6.98 -39.03 30.76
CA ILE A 530 -7.26 -38.97 32.20
C ILE A 530 -8.54 -39.78 32.51
N PRO A 531 -8.77 -40.14 33.79
CA PRO A 531 -9.97 -40.91 34.17
C PRO A 531 -11.28 -40.23 33.72
N GLY A 532 -12.32 -41.04 33.52
CA GLY A 532 -13.64 -40.54 33.12
C GLY A 532 -13.84 -40.35 31.61
N ASN A 533 -13.10 -41.09 30.78
CA ASN A 533 -13.15 -40.99 29.31
C ASN A 533 -12.86 -39.57 28.81
N MET A 534 -11.84 -38.95 29.40
CA MET A 534 -11.44 -37.57 29.12
C MET A 534 -10.01 -37.54 28.57
N ILE A 535 -9.78 -36.60 27.66
CA ILE A 535 -8.45 -36.27 27.15
C ILE A 535 -8.20 -34.79 27.45
N VAL A 536 -7.01 -34.50 27.98
CA VAL A 536 -6.51 -33.14 28.17
C VAL A 536 -5.31 -32.95 27.25
N GLU A 537 -5.30 -31.85 26.52
CA GLU A 537 -4.15 -31.42 25.73
C GLU A 537 -3.73 -30.01 26.11
N ILE A 538 -2.43 -29.84 26.31
CA ILE A 538 -1.79 -28.55 26.54
C ILE A 538 -0.75 -28.36 25.44
N GLY A 539 -0.79 -27.22 24.78
CA GLY A 539 0.11 -26.87 23.68
C GLY A 539 0.77 -25.51 23.86
N TRP A 540 1.99 -25.40 23.34
CA TRP A 540 2.68 -24.15 23.08
C TRP A 540 2.98 -24.06 21.58
N THR A 541 2.83 -22.86 21.02
CA THR A 541 3.24 -22.54 19.64
C THR A 541 3.96 -21.20 19.64
N GLY A 542 5.03 -21.09 18.85
CA GLY A 542 5.79 -19.86 18.65
C GLY A 542 6.07 -19.63 17.17
N ARG A 543 6.03 -18.36 16.74
CA ARG A 543 6.39 -17.94 15.39
C ARG A 543 7.29 -16.71 15.44
N TRP A 544 8.38 -16.74 14.68
CA TRP A 544 9.32 -15.64 14.52
C TRP A 544 9.54 -15.39 13.05
N SER A 545 9.10 -14.23 12.56
CA SER A 545 9.24 -13.86 11.16
C SER A 545 10.23 -12.72 11.00
N ASP A 546 11.09 -12.84 10.00
CA ASP A 546 12.04 -11.80 9.59
C ASP A 546 11.99 -11.62 8.07
N ARG A 547 12.59 -10.55 7.53
CA ARG A 547 12.60 -10.25 6.08
C ARG A 547 11.20 -10.05 5.46
N LEU A 548 10.23 -9.63 6.26
CA LEU A 548 8.88 -9.39 5.76
C LEU A 548 8.87 -8.23 4.74
N PRO A 549 7.98 -8.26 3.74
CA PRO A 549 7.85 -7.15 2.80
C PRO A 549 7.60 -5.81 3.46
N GLN A 550 8.37 -4.81 3.05
CA GLN A 550 8.31 -3.42 3.49
C GLN A 550 8.60 -2.47 2.33
N GLY A 551 7.92 -1.32 2.33
CA GLY A 551 8.26 -0.19 1.47
C GLY A 551 9.25 0.73 2.16
N VAL A 552 10.28 1.18 1.44
CA VAL A 552 11.23 2.19 1.91
C VAL A 552 11.15 3.40 1.01
N ASN A 553 10.75 4.52 1.59
CA ASN A 553 10.73 5.80 0.89
C ASN A 553 12.10 6.48 0.97
N PHE A 554 12.81 6.62 -0.16
CA PHE A 554 14.10 7.34 -0.19
C PHE A 554 13.96 8.78 0.30
N ASN A 555 12.78 9.37 0.11
CA ASN A 555 12.51 10.73 0.55
C ASN A 555 12.07 10.87 2.01
N SER A 556 12.25 9.83 2.83
CA SER A 556 11.96 9.87 4.26
C SER A 556 12.67 11.04 4.96
N ALA A 557 11.96 11.71 5.85
CA ALA A 557 12.46 12.88 6.58
C ALA A 557 13.60 12.49 7.54
N PRO A 558 14.79 13.14 7.47
CA PRO A 558 15.91 12.84 8.36
C PRO A 558 15.70 13.50 9.73
N TYR A 559 14.78 12.98 10.56
CA TYR A 559 14.41 13.59 11.84
C TYR A 559 15.56 13.64 12.88
N PHE A 560 16.62 12.87 12.67
CA PHE A 560 17.86 12.86 13.45
C PHE A 560 18.90 13.89 12.97
N PHE A 561 18.57 14.77 12.02
CA PHE A 561 19.51 15.77 11.50
C PHE A 561 20.06 16.65 12.61
N VAL A 562 21.39 16.77 12.68
CA VAL A 562 22.10 17.58 13.68
C VAL A 562 22.44 18.94 13.08
N ASP A 563 22.04 20.03 13.74
CA ASP A 563 22.57 21.34 13.41
C ASP A 563 24.03 21.45 13.87
N THR A 564 24.95 21.67 12.95
CA THR A 564 26.39 21.62 13.25
C THR A 564 26.86 22.76 14.15
N ALA A 565 26.16 23.89 14.15
CA ALA A 565 26.47 25.07 14.95
C ALA A 565 25.99 24.93 16.41
N SER A 566 24.71 24.61 16.62
CA SER A 566 24.12 24.50 17.96
C SER A 566 24.24 23.11 18.59
N LYS A 567 24.55 22.08 17.80
CA LYS A 567 24.45 20.65 18.16
C LYS A 567 23.04 20.18 18.52
N GLN A 568 22.02 21.03 18.33
CA GLN A 568 20.62 20.65 18.49
C GLN A 568 20.20 19.76 17.32
N THR A 569 19.46 18.68 17.59
CA THR A 569 18.84 17.88 16.54
C THR A 569 17.51 18.45 16.09
N PHE A 570 17.06 18.10 14.88
CA PHE A 570 15.71 18.40 14.42
C PHE A 570 14.67 17.88 15.43
N ALA A 571 14.80 16.61 15.87
CA ALA A 571 13.87 16.02 16.83
C ALA A 571 13.75 16.83 18.13
N GLN A 572 14.87 17.29 18.69
CA GLN A 572 14.86 18.14 19.89
C GLN A 572 14.14 19.48 19.65
N ALA A 573 14.43 20.15 18.53
CA ALA A 573 13.79 21.41 18.18
C ALA A 573 12.29 21.24 17.90
N TYR A 574 11.93 20.15 17.21
CA TYR A 574 10.56 19.78 16.91
C TYR A 574 9.76 19.54 18.18
N ASP A 575 10.27 18.71 19.10
CA ASP A 575 9.58 18.38 20.34
C ASP A 575 9.36 19.61 21.23
N ALA A 576 10.34 20.52 21.29
CA ALA A 576 10.22 21.77 22.02
C ALA A 576 9.09 22.66 21.47
N VAL A 577 9.00 22.79 20.14
CA VAL A 577 7.93 23.57 19.49
C VAL A 577 6.58 22.88 19.63
N ALA A 578 6.52 21.57 19.38
CA ALA A 578 5.29 20.79 19.48
C ALA A 578 4.72 20.82 20.91
N ALA A 579 5.57 20.67 21.93
CA ALA A 579 5.15 20.75 23.33
C ALA A 579 4.59 22.13 23.69
N ALA A 580 5.24 23.22 23.27
CA ALA A 580 4.75 24.58 23.48
C ALA A 580 3.40 24.80 22.80
N LEU A 581 3.26 24.41 21.53
CA LEU A 581 2.01 24.55 20.77
C LEU A 581 0.87 23.71 21.35
N ALA A 582 1.17 22.53 21.90
CA ALA A 582 0.19 21.67 22.58
C ALA A 582 -0.26 22.28 23.93
N ALA A 583 0.64 22.97 24.64
CA ALA A 583 0.34 23.72 25.85
C ALA A 583 -0.35 25.07 25.57
N GLY A 584 -0.63 25.41 24.31
CA GLY A 584 -1.19 26.71 23.92
C GLY A 584 -0.23 27.88 24.11
N GLN A 585 1.07 27.62 24.20
CA GLN A 585 2.12 28.61 24.40
C GLN A 585 2.78 29.00 23.07
N THR A 586 3.36 30.20 23.04
CA THR A 586 4.23 30.63 21.95
C THR A 586 5.57 29.90 22.05
N PRO A 587 6.00 29.15 21.02
CA PRO A 587 7.28 28.45 21.06
C PRO A 587 8.48 29.41 21.16
N ALA A 588 9.43 29.09 22.03
CA ALA A 588 10.72 29.77 22.05
C ALA A 588 11.53 29.46 20.78
N ALA A 589 12.36 30.40 20.33
CA ALA A 589 13.24 30.20 19.17
C ALA A 589 14.16 28.99 19.38
N GLN A 590 14.17 28.07 18.41
CA GLN A 590 15.00 26.88 18.44
C GLN A 590 16.22 27.09 17.55
N PRO A 591 17.45 26.97 18.10
CA PRO A 591 18.69 27.14 17.33
C PRO A 591 18.73 26.36 16.01
N PHE A 592 18.18 25.14 15.99
CA PHE A 592 18.07 24.34 14.78
C PHE A 592 17.34 25.10 13.65
N PHE A 593 16.13 25.61 13.91
CA PHE A 593 15.34 26.28 12.87
C PHE A 593 15.98 27.61 12.45
N GLU A 594 16.57 28.36 13.38
CA GLU A 594 17.24 29.61 13.07
C GLU A 594 18.47 29.39 12.17
N ASN A 595 19.26 28.35 12.43
CA ASN A 595 20.46 28.05 11.65
C ASN A 595 20.12 27.39 10.31
N GLN A 596 19.14 26.48 10.29
CA GLN A 596 18.76 25.75 9.08
C GLN A 596 17.87 26.55 8.12
N LEU A 597 17.33 27.69 8.55
CA LEU A 597 16.61 28.64 7.71
C LEU A 597 17.21 30.04 7.79
N ALA A 598 18.54 30.11 7.97
CA ALA A 598 19.26 31.38 8.04
C ALA A 598 18.96 32.24 6.80
N GLY A 599 18.62 33.52 7.05
CA GLY A 599 18.22 34.46 6.00
C GLY A 599 16.74 34.40 5.59
N LEU A 600 15.91 33.54 6.19
CA LEU A 600 14.48 33.49 5.89
C LEU A 600 13.75 34.78 6.28
N ILE A 601 13.90 35.20 7.54
CA ILE A 601 13.17 36.35 8.08
C ILE A 601 13.67 37.64 7.43
N GLY A 602 12.75 38.46 6.93
CA GLY A 602 13.06 39.67 6.18
C GLY A 602 13.34 39.45 4.68
N SER A 603 13.35 38.21 4.20
CA SER A 603 13.47 37.91 2.77
C SER A 603 12.09 37.76 2.09
N ALA A 604 12.07 37.86 0.76
CA ALA A 604 10.88 37.55 -0.04
C ALA A 604 10.39 36.09 0.15
N CYS A 605 11.27 35.17 0.56
CA CYS A 605 10.92 33.78 0.82
C CYS A 605 10.03 33.58 2.07
N ALA A 606 9.97 34.56 2.97
CA ALA A 606 9.03 34.58 4.09
C ALA A 606 7.65 35.15 3.70
N GLY A 607 7.47 35.62 2.46
CA GLY A 607 6.23 36.24 2.00
C GLY A 607 5.84 37.46 2.86
N SER A 608 4.55 37.59 3.16
CA SER A 608 4.01 38.64 4.02
C SER A 608 4.05 38.31 5.52
N SER A 609 4.87 37.34 5.93
CA SER A 609 4.95 36.92 7.33
C SER A 609 5.51 38.04 8.23
N THR A 610 4.88 38.26 9.38
CA THR A 610 5.35 39.17 10.43
C THR A 610 6.21 38.47 11.49
N ALA A 611 6.61 37.22 11.24
CA ALA A 611 7.44 36.46 12.18
C ALA A 611 8.82 37.11 12.35
N THR A 612 9.34 37.11 13.57
CA THR A 612 10.66 37.67 13.90
C THR A 612 11.75 36.60 13.98
N THR A 613 11.37 35.31 14.02
CA THR A 613 12.29 34.16 14.04
C THR A 613 11.81 33.08 13.07
N ALA A 614 12.72 32.24 12.57
CA ALA A 614 12.37 31.11 11.70
C ALA A 614 11.46 30.12 12.43
N THR A 615 11.68 29.92 13.73
CA THR A 615 10.80 29.09 14.58
C THR A 615 9.38 29.63 14.61
N GLN A 616 9.20 30.93 14.83
CA GLN A 616 7.88 31.56 14.83
C GLN A 616 7.23 31.49 13.44
N PHE A 617 8.01 31.66 12.38
CA PHE A 617 7.53 31.48 11.00
C PHE A 617 6.94 30.08 10.82
N LEU A 618 7.69 29.04 11.18
CA LEU A 618 7.23 27.66 11.05
C LEU A 618 6.04 27.36 11.98
N ALA A 619 6.02 27.89 13.20
CA ALA A 619 4.89 27.74 14.11
C ALA A 619 3.62 28.37 13.53
N ASN A 620 3.71 29.55 12.92
CA ASN A 620 2.56 30.22 12.32
C ASN A 620 2.10 29.54 11.03
N ALA A 621 3.05 29.16 10.16
CA ALA A 621 2.76 28.61 8.84
C ALA A 621 2.40 27.11 8.88
N ALA A 622 2.81 26.38 9.91
CA ALA A 622 2.72 24.92 9.96
C ALA A 622 2.39 24.37 11.36
N ALA A 623 1.67 25.11 12.21
CA ALA A 623 1.25 24.65 13.55
C ALA A 623 0.55 23.28 13.54
N SER A 624 -0.29 23.03 12.54
CA SER A 624 -1.00 21.76 12.35
C SER A 624 -0.03 20.59 12.15
N ASN A 625 1.10 20.81 11.46
CA ASN A 625 2.11 19.79 11.25
C ASN A 625 2.80 19.40 12.56
N PHE A 626 3.12 20.37 13.42
CA PHE A 626 3.70 20.10 14.74
C PHE A 626 2.71 19.35 15.66
N ARG A 627 1.46 19.81 15.72
CA ARG A 627 0.42 19.20 16.58
C ARG A 627 0.03 17.80 16.10
N GLY A 628 -0.01 17.60 14.79
CA GLY A 628 -0.40 16.34 14.16
C GLY A 628 0.73 15.32 14.02
N GLY A 629 1.97 15.65 14.38
CA GLY A 629 3.10 14.73 14.17
C GLY A 629 3.54 14.62 12.70
N LEU A 630 3.15 15.57 11.83
CA LEU A 630 3.35 15.49 10.38
C LEU A 630 4.75 15.97 9.98
N VAL A 631 5.77 15.23 10.40
CA VAL A 631 7.19 15.58 10.22
C VAL A 631 7.56 15.76 8.75
N SER A 632 7.14 14.86 7.85
CA SER A 632 7.41 14.96 6.41
C SER A 632 6.82 16.23 5.78
N SER A 633 5.62 16.64 6.22
CA SER A 633 5.00 17.88 5.74
C SER A 633 5.76 19.11 6.22
N LEU A 634 6.27 19.10 7.45
CA LEU A 634 7.12 20.17 7.96
C LEU A 634 8.45 20.26 7.20
N PHE A 635 9.11 19.14 6.91
CA PHE A 635 10.31 19.12 6.06
C PHE A 635 10.02 19.65 4.66
N SER A 636 8.85 19.35 4.08
CA SER A 636 8.45 19.88 2.78
C SER A 636 8.30 21.41 2.80
N VAL A 637 7.73 21.98 3.88
CA VAL A 637 7.66 23.43 4.10
C VAL A 637 9.07 24.02 4.21
N MET A 638 9.93 23.43 5.06
CA MET A 638 11.30 23.86 5.23
C MET A 638 12.09 23.83 3.93
N ASP A 639 11.99 22.75 3.15
CA ASP A 639 12.70 22.60 1.88
C ASP A 639 12.18 23.54 0.80
N GLY A 640 10.89 23.88 0.81
CA GLY A 640 10.35 24.96 -0.02
C GLY A 640 11.03 26.30 0.28
N ARG A 641 11.23 26.62 1.56
CA ARG A 641 11.94 27.84 1.98
C ARG A 641 13.44 27.79 1.69
N ARG A 642 14.09 26.65 1.94
CA ARG A 642 15.51 26.44 1.62
C ARG A 642 15.77 26.58 0.13
N THR A 643 14.94 25.98 -0.72
CA THR A 643 15.02 26.13 -2.18
C THR A 643 14.93 27.60 -2.60
N CYS A 644 13.96 28.35 -2.04
CA CYS A 644 13.83 29.79 -2.32
C CYS A 644 15.07 30.59 -1.88
N LEU A 645 15.68 30.22 -0.76
CA LEU A 645 16.90 30.83 -0.23
C LEU A 645 18.20 30.35 -0.93
N GLY A 646 18.11 29.43 -1.91
CA GLY A 646 19.28 28.83 -2.55
C GLY A 646 20.06 27.86 -1.66
N LEU A 647 19.46 27.38 -0.56
CA LEU A 647 20.03 26.40 0.35
C LEU A 647 19.72 24.97 -0.11
N THR A 648 20.66 24.04 0.11
CA THR A 648 20.46 22.61 -0.19
C THR A 648 19.30 22.05 0.62
N THR A 649 18.38 21.34 -0.01
CA THR A 649 17.23 20.70 0.66
C THR A 649 17.63 19.47 1.45
N PHE A 650 16.87 19.15 2.50
CA PHE A 650 17.01 17.93 3.29
C PHE A 650 16.49 16.71 2.54
N GLN A 651 15.43 16.88 1.77
CA GLN A 651 14.78 15.87 0.94
C GLN A 651 15.19 16.03 -0.53
N ASN A 652 15.16 14.93 -1.28
CA ASN A 652 15.38 14.94 -2.71
C ASN A 652 14.21 15.69 -3.37
N ARG A 653 14.54 16.56 -4.32
CA ARG A 653 13.60 17.42 -5.05
C ARG A 653 13.49 17.02 -6.53
N GLN A 654 13.76 15.77 -6.87
CA GLN A 654 13.42 15.22 -8.19
C GLN A 654 12.12 14.43 -8.10
N THR A 655 11.95 13.74 -6.97
CA THR A 655 10.85 12.82 -6.68
C THR A 655 10.27 13.13 -5.31
N LEU A 656 8.94 13.28 -5.20
CA LEU A 656 8.32 13.49 -3.88
C LEU A 656 8.37 12.19 -3.06
N VAL A 657 8.07 11.05 -3.68
CA VAL A 657 8.23 9.71 -3.09
C VAL A 657 8.89 8.75 -4.07
N VAL A 658 9.88 8.01 -3.58
CA VAL A 658 10.40 6.82 -4.26
C VAL A 658 10.25 5.67 -3.28
N ASP A 659 9.23 4.85 -3.50
CA ASP A 659 8.96 3.68 -2.67
C ASP A 659 9.68 2.46 -3.25
N THR A 660 10.69 1.98 -2.54
CA THR A 660 11.41 0.77 -2.90
C THR A 660 10.90 -0.40 -2.06
N THR A 661 10.31 -1.40 -2.70
CA THR A 661 9.88 -2.60 -1.99
C THR A 661 11.07 -3.49 -1.70
N ASN A 662 11.28 -3.75 -0.41
CA ASN A 662 12.31 -4.65 0.07
C ASN A 662 11.72 -5.70 1.01
N ASN A 663 12.42 -6.81 1.09
CA ASN A 663 12.20 -7.86 2.08
C ASN A 663 13.49 -8.04 2.89
N GLN A 664 14.27 -6.97 3.07
CA GLN A 664 15.43 -7.00 3.93
C GLN A 664 15.01 -6.44 5.27
N SER A 665 15.20 -7.20 6.35
CA SER A 665 14.92 -6.67 7.67
C SER A 665 15.73 -5.38 7.85
N LEU A 666 15.04 -4.24 8.03
CA LEU A 666 15.64 -3.04 8.60
C LEU A 666 15.93 -3.33 10.08
N THR A 667 16.92 -4.18 10.36
CA THR A 667 17.44 -4.36 11.71
C THR A 667 18.38 -3.20 12.03
N GLY A 668 17.82 -2.00 12.17
CA GLY A 668 18.42 -0.98 13.01
C GLY A 668 18.02 -1.28 14.45
N PRO A 669 18.97 -1.40 15.41
CA PRO A 669 18.67 -1.43 16.85
C PRO A 669 17.72 -0.28 17.27
N GLU A 670 17.77 0.83 16.53
CA GLU A 670 17.04 2.07 16.80
C GLU A 670 15.56 2.04 16.38
N TYR A 671 15.20 1.28 15.34
CA TYR A 671 13.79 1.11 14.94
C TYR A 671 13.00 0.27 15.96
N ILE A 672 13.71 -0.64 16.65
CA ILE A 672 13.16 -1.40 17.78
C ILE A 672 13.12 -0.54 19.05
N ALA A 673 14.16 0.27 19.32
CA ALA A 673 14.18 1.18 20.47
C ALA A 673 13.07 2.25 20.40
N ALA A 674 12.76 2.78 19.21
CA ALA A 674 11.64 3.71 19.02
C ALA A 674 10.27 3.05 19.27
N LYS A 675 10.11 1.77 18.91
CA LYS A 675 8.91 0.97 19.23
C LYS A 675 8.81 0.63 20.72
N GLU A 676 9.93 0.31 21.37
CA GLU A 676 9.99 0.00 22.80
C GLU A 676 9.72 1.25 23.66
N ALA A 677 10.24 2.43 23.28
CA ALA A 677 9.96 3.69 23.95
C ALA A 677 8.49 4.14 23.80
N ALA A 678 7.86 3.92 22.64
CA ALA A 678 6.45 4.23 22.42
C ALA A 678 5.50 3.28 23.19
N ALA A 679 5.84 2.00 23.27
CA ALA A 679 5.08 1.01 24.03
C ALA A 679 5.17 1.24 25.56
N LEU A 680 6.32 1.72 26.06
CA LEU A 680 6.52 2.08 27.47
C LEU A 680 5.75 3.36 27.88
N GLN A 681 5.29 4.17 26.92
CA GLN A 681 4.52 5.41 27.17
C GLN A 681 3.01 5.27 26.90
N GLY A 682 2.51 4.05 26.64
CA GLY A 682 1.07 3.82 26.42
C GLY A 682 0.49 4.48 25.15
N LYS A 683 1.33 4.85 24.19
CA LYS A 683 0.88 5.42 22.91
C LYS A 683 0.79 4.31 21.86
N THR A 684 -0.42 4.03 21.38
CA THR A 684 -0.65 3.20 20.19
C THR A 684 0.00 3.87 18.98
N TYR A 685 1.06 3.26 18.47
CA TYR A 685 1.61 3.57 17.15
C TYR A 685 0.70 2.93 16.09
N ASN A 686 0.05 3.75 15.26
CA ASN A 686 -0.67 3.29 14.08
C ASN A 686 0.32 3.26 12.90
N PRO A 687 0.75 2.10 12.40
CA PRO A 687 1.62 2.01 11.24
C PRO A 687 0.79 2.20 9.96
N THR A 688 0.17 3.36 9.78
CA THR A 688 -0.45 3.75 8.51
C THR A 688 0.51 4.65 7.75
N LEU A 689 1.53 4.04 7.14
CA LEU A 689 2.07 4.56 5.87
C LEU A 689 1.30 3.87 4.75
N GLY A 690 0.01 4.17 4.74
CA GLY A 690 -0.90 4.07 3.62
C GLY A 690 -1.75 5.33 3.75
N PHE A 691 -1.85 6.12 2.69
CA PHE A 691 -2.79 7.23 2.68
C PHE A 691 -4.20 6.64 2.85
N GLU A 692 -4.71 6.63 4.08
CA GLU A 692 -6.15 6.59 4.31
C GLU A 692 -6.68 8.00 4.05
N PRO A 693 -7.68 8.17 3.16
CA PRO A 693 -8.39 9.43 3.10
C PRO A 693 -9.09 9.62 4.46
N VAL A 694 -8.84 10.76 5.10
CA VAL A 694 -9.50 11.16 6.35
C VAL A 694 -11.01 11.14 6.13
N LYS A 695 -11.68 10.06 6.56
CA LYS A 695 -13.14 10.00 6.64
C LYS A 695 -13.53 10.38 8.05
N SER A 696 -14.19 11.53 8.17
CA SER A 696 -14.90 11.91 9.38
C SER A 696 -16.03 10.89 9.64
N ALA A 697 -15.93 10.16 10.75
CA ALA A 697 -17.03 9.38 11.29
C ALA A 697 -17.20 9.75 12.76
N GLY A 698 -18.40 10.23 13.08
CA GLY A 698 -18.79 10.70 14.40
C GLY A 698 -18.63 9.62 15.48
N ARG A 699 -18.29 10.11 16.68
CA ARG A 699 -18.19 9.35 17.93
C ARG A 699 -19.45 8.53 18.19
N ASN A 700 -19.29 7.24 18.46
CA ASN A 700 -20.16 6.50 19.37
C ASN A 700 -19.27 5.74 20.35
N VAL A 701 -19.10 6.31 21.54
CA VAL A 701 -18.37 5.73 22.67
C VAL A 701 -19.35 4.86 23.45
N PHE A 702 -19.14 3.54 23.47
CA PHE A 702 -19.66 2.69 24.54
C PHE A 702 -18.56 2.53 25.58
N ASN A 703 -18.67 3.27 26.69
CA ASN A 703 -17.86 3.08 27.89
C ASN A 703 -18.38 1.86 28.65
N ILE A 704 -17.49 0.92 28.97
CA ILE A 704 -17.69 -0.03 30.08
C ILE A 704 -16.66 0.35 31.15
N ASP A 705 -17.18 0.84 32.26
CA ASP A 705 -16.45 1.30 33.44
C ASP A 705 -16.05 0.08 34.30
N TRP A 706 -14.77 -0.03 34.66
CA TRP A 706 -14.30 -0.96 35.70
C TRP A 706 -13.68 -0.13 36.83
N GLY A 707 -14.48 0.10 37.87
CA GLY A 707 -14.05 0.79 39.08
C GLY A 707 -13.07 -0.01 39.94
N ASP A 708 -12.15 0.74 40.55
CA ASP A 708 -11.47 0.54 41.83
C ASP A 708 -10.95 -0.85 42.22
N VAL A 709 -9.64 -1.08 42.03
CA VAL A 709 -8.77 -1.73 43.04
C VAL A 709 -7.35 -1.14 42.99
N ALA A 710 -6.87 -0.62 44.12
CA ALA A 710 -5.53 -0.05 44.36
C ALA A 710 -4.40 -1.14 44.45
N PRO A 711 -3.11 -0.75 44.43
CA PRO A 711 -2.03 -1.54 43.84
C PRO A 711 -1.33 -2.51 44.81
N ARG A 712 -0.86 -3.65 44.29
CA ARG A 712 0.19 -4.47 44.92
C ARG A 712 1.35 -4.68 43.95
N ALA A 713 2.52 -4.23 44.38
CA ALA A 713 3.81 -4.38 43.71
C ALA A 713 4.07 -5.83 43.30
N SER A 714 4.57 -6.03 42.08
CA SER A 714 5.06 -7.31 41.57
C SER A 714 6.34 -7.08 40.78
N LEU A 715 7.36 -7.89 41.11
CA LEU A 715 8.72 -7.91 40.55
C LEU A 715 8.76 -7.75 39.02
N ALA A 716 9.60 -6.84 38.55
CA ALA A 716 9.97 -6.73 37.15
C ALA A 716 10.85 -7.92 36.72
N TRP A 717 10.33 -8.73 35.80
CA TRP A 717 11.15 -9.60 34.94
C TRP A 717 11.09 -9.00 33.53
N SER A 718 12.26 -8.59 33.04
CA SER A 718 12.45 -8.14 31.66
C SER A 718 12.28 -9.32 30.71
N VAL A 719 11.21 -9.30 29.91
CA VAL A 719 10.94 -10.26 28.82
C VAL A 719 10.91 -9.47 27.51
N ARG A 720 11.79 -9.83 26.57
CA ARG A 720 11.86 -9.25 25.21
C ARG A 720 10.53 -9.46 24.47
N PRO A 721 9.96 -8.46 23.76
CA PRO A 721 8.61 -8.57 23.21
C PRO A 721 8.63 -9.17 21.79
N TYR A 722 8.75 -10.49 21.66
CA TYR A 722 8.37 -11.21 20.42
C TYR A 722 7.72 -12.58 20.70
N ALA A 723 7.23 -12.80 21.92
CA ALA A 723 6.52 -14.01 22.29
C ALA A 723 5.06 -13.66 22.65
N TYR A 724 4.11 -13.99 21.78
CA TYR A 724 2.74 -14.20 22.24
C TYR A 724 2.69 -15.57 22.91
N LEU A 725 2.63 -15.58 24.23
CA LEU A 725 2.32 -16.79 24.99
C LEU A 725 0.80 -17.01 24.90
N GLN A 726 0.34 -17.87 24.00
CA GLN A 726 -1.03 -18.39 24.04
C GLN A 726 -1.01 -19.82 24.58
N PHE A 727 -1.59 -20.01 25.76
CA PHE A 727 -1.92 -21.34 26.26
C PHE A 727 -3.33 -21.70 25.75
N LEU A 728 -3.44 -22.71 24.89
CA LEU A 728 -4.73 -23.34 24.61
C LEU A 728 -4.88 -24.56 25.53
N LEU A 729 -5.94 -24.56 26.35
CA LEU A 729 -6.41 -25.73 27.08
C LEU A 729 -7.71 -26.20 26.41
N CYS A 730 -7.70 -27.39 25.82
CA CYS A 730 -8.89 -28.01 25.25
C CYS A 730 -9.21 -29.30 26.04
N VAL A 731 -10.44 -29.40 26.57
CA VAL A 731 -10.94 -30.58 27.29
C VAL A 731 -12.13 -31.12 26.54
N ARG A 732 -12.07 -32.39 26.10
CA ARG A 732 -13.18 -33.10 25.45
C ARG A 732 -13.61 -34.27 26.35
N SER A 733 -14.90 -34.33 26.69
CA SER A 733 -15.53 -35.49 27.31
C SER A 733 -16.39 -36.24 26.28
N ALA A 734 -16.25 -37.56 26.22
CA ALA A 734 -17.15 -38.41 25.44
C ALA A 734 -18.31 -38.85 26.34
N ALA A 735 -19.47 -38.18 26.23
CA ALA A 735 -20.69 -38.62 26.91
C ALA A 735 -21.49 -39.58 26.01
N GLY A 736 -21.48 -40.87 26.37
CA GLY A 736 -22.43 -41.87 25.90
C GLY A 736 -23.82 -41.67 26.50
N GLN A 737 -24.83 -42.18 25.81
CA GLN A 737 -26.27 -41.99 26.04
C GLN A 737 -26.75 -42.24 27.49
N GLY A 738 -27.62 -41.36 28.01
CA GLY A 738 -28.54 -41.65 29.12
C GLY A 738 -28.81 -40.54 30.15
N THR A 739 -29.95 -39.84 30.00
CA THR A 739 -30.70 -39.01 30.99
C THR A 739 -30.18 -37.60 31.41
N PRO A 740 -31.09 -36.65 31.77
CA PRO A 740 -31.00 -35.25 31.36
C PRO A 740 -30.55 -34.29 32.48
N ILE A 741 -29.73 -33.31 32.11
CA ILE A 741 -29.43 -32.15 32.97
C ILE A 741 -30.14 -30.91 32.39
N ARG A 742 -30.83 -30.17 33.27
CA ARG A 742 -31.74 -29.07 32.98
C ARG A 742 -31.10 -27.99 32.09
N ARG A 743 -31.82 -27.63 31.03
CA ARG A 743 -31.55 -26.48 30.15
C ARG A 743 -31.83 -25.16 30.89
N GLY A 744 -30.84 -24.28 30.93
CA GLY A 744 -31.07 -22.83 30.92
C GLY A 744 -30.78 -22.34 29.50
N PHE A 745 -31.83 -21.90 28.80
CA PHE A 745 -31.77 -21.37 27.44
C PHE A 745 -31.10 -19.99 27.42
N LEU A 746 -30.05 -19.85 26.61
CA LEU A 746 -29.75 -18.63 25.85
C LEU A 746 -29.37 -19.13 24.44
N ASP A 747 -30.37 -19.17 23.56
CA ASP A 747 -30.23 -19.41 22.13
C ASP A 747 -29.63 -18.17 21.44
N GLN A 748 -28.41 -18.30 20.92
CA GLN A 748 -27.91 -17.58 19.73
C GLN A 748 -26.76 -18.44 19.13
N PRO A 749 -26.80 -18.82 17.85
CA PRO A 749 -25.77 -19.65 17.23
C PRO A 749 -24.56 -18.77 16.83
N SER A 750 -23.57 -18.65 17.70
CA SER A 750 -22.27 -18.07 17.32
C SER A 750 -21.47 -19.12 16.55
N ALA A 751 -21.60 -19.06 15.23
CA ALA A 751 -20.66 -19.66 14.29
C ALA A 751 -19.25 -19.13 14.62
N TRP A 752 -18.37 -20.01 15.09
CA TRP A 752 -16.94 -19.73 15.18
C TRP A 752 -16.38 -19.62 13.75
N ARG A 753 -16.45 -18.42 13.16
CA ARG A 753 -15.63 -18.07 12.02
C ARG A 753 -14.19 -17.98 12.52
N MET A 754 -13.36 -18.95 12.14
CA MET A 754 -11.94 -18.72 11.97
C MET A 754 -11.80 -17.55 10.98
N VAL A 755 -11.51 -16.36 11.48
CA VAL A 755 -11.10 -15.24 10.64
C VAL A 755 -9.69 -15.56 10.17
N TYR A 756 -9.60 -16.13 8.97
CA TYR A 756 -8.41 -16.01 8.15
C TYR A 756 -8.13 -14.52 7.98
N VAL A 757 -7.04 -14.01 8.55
CA VAL A 757 -6.46 -12.73 8.12
C VAL A 757 -5.77 -13.03 6.80
N GLY A 758 -6.58 -13.08 5.75
CA GLY A 758 -6.24 -13.35 4.37
C GLY A 758 -7.12 -12.52 3.44
N ASP A 759 -7.44 -11.29 3.85
CA ASP A 759 -8.09 -10.27 3.02
C ASP A 759 -7.21 -9.01 3.05
N LEU A 760 -6.10 -9.10 2.32
CA LEU A 760 -5.34 -7.97 1.78
C LEU A 760 -4.99 -8.32 0.33
N LEU A 761 -6.02 -8.69 -0.41
CA LEU A 761 -6.03 -8.79 -1.87
C LEU A 761 -7.25 -8.02 -2.35
N GLY A 762 -7.06 -6.71 -2.55
CA GLY A 762 -7.98 -5.87 -3.32
C GLY A 762 -9.31 -5.55 -2.68
N VAL A 763 -9.30 -4.59 -1.75
CA VAL A 763 -10.14 -3.38 -1.85
C VAL A 763 -9.21 -2.18 -1.74
#